data_AF-A0A090M2Z3-F1
#
_entry.id   AF-A0A090M2Z3-F1
#
_cell.length_a   1.000
_cell.length_b   1.000
_cell.length_c   1.000
_cell.angle_alpha   90.00
_cell.angle_beta   90.00
_cell.angle_gamma   90.00
#
_symmetry.space_group_name_H-M   'P 1'
#
loop_
_entity.id
_entity.type
_entity.pdbx_description
1 polymer ?
#
loop_
_entity_poly.entity_id
_entity_poly.type
_entity_poly.pdbx_seq_one_letter_code
_entity_poly.pdbx_strand_id
1 'polypeptide(L)'
;MPPSATSTETTRVEFSPALNATQRKQLHAWSEKNGFEHVSSGTGSDRRIAIGSSDATNVVSAFDALRDDEIASVLTTKLGLTCAASDLRRAGRGGGETSERDSDESLAGWTTRTLGLLELERVAETESAEEILRGLSPAAAQRRGRALLGLTATDVRGGLLGQTVITLELAKRIDPSHPTPLPPNRLSPHDVVCLRANKATNEGEPLASGVVYRIRDAQIEIACDDAPDDLSGTLRLERLSNEETHKRLVAAVERVGKYGGASDAKQPGAHLVGVAFGDSSPRVAKSGKEVKWLNENLDSSQREAIEHALRCVDFALIHGPPGTGKTTAVVEYVAQEVARGSRVLACTASNIAIDNLVERLMRVKLPGGGEMRLVRVGHPARLLPSVLEASLEAQLLACDNSKLAKDCAKESKALRRKLAKLTDRKDRAERNEVRKELRILGKEERARQKEAMKDVVNGARVVCSTLSGALSGTLKFQDFDVVVIDEAAQALEAACWGAVLKGKKTVLAGDHLQLPPTVLSDEAQAKGLSDTLFQRLHDAYGNTISRMLTVQYRMHADIMTWSSEAMYQGKLTAAESVATHRLRGDGEDDPPVLLLIDTAGCDMEERVEEDGESKENPGEAEVVVEVVRRLVSQHEVPVDEIGVITPYNGQVTLLRELRARDDALKNLEISTVDGFQGREKEAIIISAVRSNTRGEVGFLSDSRRMNVAVTRARKHCCLIIDSDTSRSDTFLANLVEYFESHGDVASAAEYAH
;
A
#
# COMPACT_ATOMS: atom_id res chain seq x y z
N MET A 1 -5.43 56.76 -43.69
CA MET A 1 -4.20 56.72 -42.87
C MET A 1 -4.52 56.00 -41.56
N PRO A 2 -4.06 54.76 -41.40
CA PRO A 2 -3.95 54.09 -40.11
C PRO A 2 -2.46 53.89 -39.72
N PRO A 3 -2.16 53.59 -38.45
CA PRO A 3 -1.04 54.19 -37.73
C PRO A 3 0.31 53.50 -37.97
N SER A 4 1.36 54.30 -37.80
CA SER A 4 2.75 53.90 -37.68
C SER A 4 2.93 52.75 -36.69
N ALA A 5 3.45 51.62 -37.17
CA ALA A 5 3.97 50.57 -36.31
C ALA A 5 5.12 51.13 -35.49
N THR A 6 4.85 51.37 -34.21
CA THR A 6 5.85 51.55 -33.16
C THR A 6 6.82 50.37 -33.22
N SER A 7 8.11 50.69 -33.34
CA SER A 7 9.22 49.76 -33.22
C SER A 7 9.03 48.87 -31.99
N THR A 8 8.70 47.60 -32.20
CA THR A 8 8.78 46.59 -31.14
C THR A 8 10.25 46.47 -30.75
N GLU A 9 10.62 47.05 -29.61
CA GLU A 9 11.92 46.81 -28.99
C GLU A 9 12.09 45.29 -28.81
N THR A 10 13.03 44.71 -29.55
CA THR A 10 13.46 43.33 -29.35
C THR A 10 14.11 43.24 -27.96
N THR A 11 13.52 42.42 -27.09
CA THR A 11 13.95 42.25 -25.68
C THR A 11 14.79 41.00 -25.53
N ARG A 12 15.84 41.07 -24.70
CA ARG A 12 16.68 39.94 -24.31
C ARG A 12 16.64 39.77 -22.79
N VAL A 13 16.39 38.57 -22.31
CA VAL A 13 16.29 38.25 -20.88
C VAL A 13 17.55 37.51 -20.45
N GLU A 14 18.25 38.03 -19.44
CA GLU A 14 19.45 37.41 -18.86
C GLU A 14 19.11 36.79 -17.50
N PHE A 15 19.33 35.49 -17.33
CA PHE A 15 19.04 34.79 -16.08
C PHE A 15 20.29 34.65 -15.19
N SER A 16 20.03 34.69 -13.88
CA SER A 16 21.01 34.59 -12.79
C SER A 16 21.92 33.34 -12.88
N PRO A 17 23.17 33.42 -12.37
CA PRO A 17 24.02 32.24 -12.19
C PRO A 17 23.44 31.18 -11.23
N ALA A 18 22.45 31.53 -10.41
CA ALA A 18 21.82 30.62 -9.46
C ALA A 18 20.99 29.48 -10.09
N LEU A 19 20.75 29.51 -11.41
CA LEU A 19 20.06 28.42 -12.11
C LEU A 19 20.84 27.11 -12.04
N ASN A 20 20.15 26.03 -11.68
CA ASN A 20 20.74 24.68 -11.68
C ASN A 20 20.93 24.14 -13.12
N ALA A 21 21.67 23.04 -13.26
CA ALA A 21 22.00 22.45 -14.56
C ALA A 21 20.73 22.05 -15.36
N THR A 22 19.70 21.54 -14.68
CA THR A 22 18.43 21.13 -15.28
C THR A 22 17.68 22.32 -15.85
N GLN A 23 17.55 23.41 -15.10
CA GLN A 23 16.86 24.64 -15.53
C GLN A 23 17.55 25.28 -16.72
N ARG A 24 18.90 25.27 -16.75
CA ARG A 24 19.67 25.75 -17.91
C ARG A 24 19.36 24.91 -19.15
N LYS A 25 19.34 23.58 -19.01
CA LYS A 25 18.99 22.66 -20.11
C LYS A 25 17.57 22.88 -20.62
N GLN A 26 16.62 23.10 -19.71
CA GLN A 26 15.23 23.43 -20.05
C GLN A 26 15.12 24.74 -20.83
N LEU A 27 15.82 25.78 -20.38
CA LEU A 27 15.87 27.08 -21.03
C LEU A 27 16.50 27.02 -22.42
N HIS A 28 17.60 26.29 -22.57
CA HIS A 28 18.22 26.03 -23.87
C HIS A 28 17.22 25.40 -24.85
N ALA A 29 16.63 24.27 -24.46
CA ALA A 29 15.74 23.53 -25.34
C ALA A 29 14.41 24.26 -25.60
N TRP A 30 13.91 25.02 -24.63
CA TRP A 30 12.73 25.86 -24.82
C TRP A 30 13.00 27.01 -25.78
N SER A 31 14.18 27.63 -25.67
CA SER A 31 14.63 28.69 -26.59
C SER A 31 14.70 28.18 -28.02
N GLU A 32 15.37 27.04 -28.25
CA GLU A 32 15.47 26.42 -29.58
C GLU A 32 14.11 26.09 -30.17
N LYS A 33 13.24 25.44 -29.39
CA LYS A 33 11.89 25.04 -29.83
C LYS A 33 11.03 26.23 -30.25
N ASN A 34 11.19 27.38 -29.61
CA ASN A 34 10.40 28.58 -29.86
C ASN A 34 11.11 29.61 -30.75
N GLY A 35 12.26 29.25 -31.34
CA GLY A 35 12.99 30.10 -32.28
C GLY A 35 13.69 31.32 -31.68
N PHE A 36 13.99 31.30 -30.38
CA PHE A 36 14.83 32.32 -29.75
C PHE A 36 16.30 31.91 -29.76
N GLU A 37 17.18 32.89 -29.95
CA GLU A 37 18.60 32.68 -29.71
C GLU A 37 18.89 32.65 -28.21
N HIS A 38 19.89 31.85 -27.85
CA HIS A 38 20.37 31.77 -26.48
C HIS A 38 21.90 31.84 -26.46
N VAL A 39 22.46 32.55 -25.48
CA VAL A 39 23.91 32.65 -25.29
C VAL A 39 24.24 32.36 -23.83
N SER A 40 25.16 31.43 -23.61
CA SER A 40 25.81 31.24 -22.31
C SER A 40 27.07 32.09 -22.24
N SER A 41 27.26 32.85 -21.16
CA SER A 41 28.47 33.65 -20.89
C SER A 41 28.98 33.42 -19.47
N GLY A 42 30.29 33.58 -19.24
CA GLY A 42 30.95 33.36 -17.94
C GLY A 42 31.48 31.94 -17.71
N THR A 43 32.28 31.75 -16.65
CA THR A 43 32.93 30.48 -16.28
C THR A 43 32.56 30.07 -14.85
N GLY A 44 32.42 28.76 -14.59
CA GLY A 44 32.15 28.24 -13.24
C GLY A 44 30.85 28.75 -12.62
N SER A 45 30.94 29.26 -11.38
CA SER A 45 29.82 29.79 -10.59
C SER A 45 29.20 31.08 -11.15
N ASP A 46 29.88 31.76 -12.08
CA ASP A 46 29.40 33.03 -12.68
C ASP A 46 28.71 32.82 -14.03
N ARG A 47 28.47 31.56 -14.44
CA ARG A 47 27.87 31.25 -15.74
C ARG A 47 26.43 31.77 -15.80
N ARG A 48 26.08 32.55 -16.82
CA ARG A 48 24.73 33.08 -17.08
C ARG A 48 24.18 32.54 -18.39
N ILE A 49 22.86 32.62 -18.56
CA ILE A 49 22.18 32.31 -19.82
C ILE A 49 21.27 33.47 -20.19
N ALA A 50 21.40 33.95 -21.44
CA ALA A 50 20.54 35.00 -21.98
C ALA A 50 19.72 34.45 -23.14
N ILE A 51 18.43 34.77 -23.20
CA ILE A 51 17.46 34.31 -24.21
C ILE A 51 16.79 35.52 -24.85
N GLY A 52 16.76 35.58 -26.19
CA GLY A 52 16.12 36.67 -26.93
C GLY A 52 16.67 36.79 -28.36
N SER A 53 16.39 37.90 -29.04
CA SER A 53 16.98 38.19 -30.36
C SER A 53 18.42 38.72 -30.22
N SER A 54 19.31 38.36 -31.15
CA SER A 54 20.67 38.88 -31.27
C SER A 54 20.72 40.41 -31.40
N ASP A 55 19.75 40.99 -32.09
CA ASP A 55 19.62 42.42 -32.38
C ASP A 55 18.87 43.20 -31.28
N ALA A 56 18.62 42.58 -30.12
CA ALA A 56 17.93 43.21 -29.00
C ALA A 56 18.73 44.36 -28.38
N THR A 57 18.12 45.55 -28.35
CA THR A 57 18.69 46.76 -27.70
C THR A 57 18.34 46.85 -26.22
N ASN A 58 17.34 46.10 -25.75
CA ASN A 58 16.86 46.11 -24.37
C ASN A 58 17.21 44.79 -23.67
N VAL A 59 18.10 44.84 -22.68
CA VAL A 59 18.53 43.67 -21.88
C VAL A 59 17.91 43.77 -20.49
N VAL A 60 17.11 42.77 -20.12
CA VAL A 60 16.44 42.68 -18.83
C VAL A 60 17.05 41.54 -18.03
N SER A 61 17.69 41.85 -16.92
CA SER A 61 18.25 40.84 -16.03
C SER A 61 17.19 40.33 -15.05
N ALA A 62 17.02 39.01 -14.98
CA ALA A 62 16.16 38.30 -14.05
C ALA A 62 17.04 37.64 -12.97
N PHE A 63 17.39 38.40 -11.94
CA PHE A 63 18.33 37.97 -10.90
C PHE A 63 17.69 37.07 -9.81
N ASP A 64 16.37 37.11 -9.66
CA ASP A 64 15.67 36.52 -8.49
C ASP A 64 14.83 35.26 -8.80
N ALA A 65 14.80 34.76 -10.04
CA ALA A 65 13.99 33.60 -10.39
C ALA A 65 14.73 32.29 -10.09
N LEU A 66 14.26 31.53 -9.08
CA LEU A 66 14.82 30.23 -8.71
C LEU A 66 13.89 29.07 -9.09
N ARG A 67 12.60 29.32 -9.27
CA ARG A 67 11.60 28.27 -9.55
C ARG A 67 11.13 28.30 -11.01
N ASP A 68 10.77 27.13 -11.54
CA ASP A 68 10.37 26.98 -12.95
C ASP A 68 9.14 27.84 -13.33
N ASP A 69 8.23 28.09 -12.39
CA ASP A 69 7.05 28.96 -12.56
C ASP A 69 7.41 30.45 -12.62
N GLU A 70 8.41 30.89 -11.85
CA GLU A 70 8.94 32.25 -11.92
C GLU A 70 9.68 32.46 -13.25
N ILE A 71 10.49 31.49 -13.66
CA ILE A 71 11.18 31.49 -14.96
C ILE A 71 10.16 31.57 -16.09
N ALA A 72 9.11 30.73 -16.06
CA ALA A 72 8.04 30.73 -17.05
C ALA A 72 7.27 32.06 -17.10
N SER A 73 6.99 32.65 -15.94
CA SER A 73 6.34 33.97 -15.83
C SER A 73 7.21 35.09 -16.42
N VAL A 74 8.53 35.07 -16.16
CA VAL A 74 9.49 36.02 -16.73
C VAL A 74 9.52 35.89 -18.25
N LEU A 75 9.62 34.68 -18.79
CA LEU A 75 9.60 34.43 -20.24
C LEU A 75 8.29 34.92 -20.87
N THR A 76 7.15 34.62 -20.24
CA THR A 76 5.83 35.06 -20.72
C THR A 76 5.72 36.57 -20.76
N THR A 77 6.13 37.24 -19.69
CA THR A 77 5.99 38.69 -19.55
C THR A 77 6.96 39.46 -20.44
N LYS A 78 8.18 38.94 -20.64
CA LYS A 78 9.26 39.68 -21.29
C LYS A 78 9.48 39.32 -22.76
N LEU A 79 9.13 38.10 -23.17
CA LEU A 79 9.27 37.65 -24.56
C LEU A 79 7.94 37.51 -25.29
N GLY A 80 6.81 37.77 -24.61
CA GLY A 80 5.48 37.87 -25.23
C GLY A 80 4.87 36.55 -25.69
N LEU A 81 5.43 35.41 -25.28
CA LEU A 81 4.92 34.07 -25.58
C LEU A 81 4.48 33.36 -24.30
N THR A 82 3.25 32.85 -24.29
CA THR A 82 2.74 32.06 -23.16
C THR A 82 3.66 30.88 -22.87
N CYS A 83 4.23 30.85 -21.67
CA CYS A 83 5.11 29.80 -21.19
C CYS A 83 4.64 29.36 -19.81
N ALA A 84 4.33 28.07 -19.64
CA ALA A 84 4.10 27.44 -18.34
C ALA A 84 5.36 26.71 -17.87
N ALA A 85 5.50 26.50 -16.56
CA ALA A 85 6.60 25.73 -15.99
C ALA A 85 6.69 24.30 -16.57
N SER A 86 5.54 23.71 -16.93
CA SER A 86 5.46 22.42 -17.62
C SER A 86 6.08 22.45 -19.03
N ASP A 87 6.00 23.58 -19.74
CA ASP A 87 6.55 23.73 -21.08
C ASP A 87 8.08 23.76 -21.05
N LEU A 88 8.67 24.43 -20.05
CA LEU A 88 10.11 24.41 -19.78
C LEU A 88 10.59 23.00 -19.43
N ARG A 89 9.89 22.33 -18.50
CA ARG A 89 10.20 20.94 -18.11
C ARG A 89 10.12 19.98 -19.28
N ARG A 90 9.12 20.15 -20.16
CA ARG A 90 8.95 19.33 -21.37
C ARG A 90 10.04 19.64 -22.41
N ALA A 91 10.44 20.90 -22.56
CA ALA A 91 11.48 21.28 -23.49
C ALA A 91 12.86 20.71 -23.11
N GLY A 92 13.25 20.75 -21.82
CA GLY A 92 14.54 20.23 -21.35
C GLY A 92 14.78 18.72 -21.52
N ARG A 93 13.76 17.98 -21.96
CA ARG A 93 13.82 16.56 -22.33
C ARG A 93 14.26 16.34 -23.79
N GLY A 94 14.76 17.36 -24.49
CA GLY A 94 14.96 17.42 -25.94
C GLY A 94 15.47 16.16 -26.67
N GLY A 95 14.77 15.82 -27.76
CA GLY A 95 15.34 15.48 -29.06
C GLY A 95 16.04 14.13 -29.23
N GLY A 96 15.30 13.02 -29.12
CA GLY A 96 15.81 11.70 -29.55
C GLY A 96 15.01 10.52 -29.01
N GLU A 97 14.50 10.62 -27.77
CA GLU A 97 13.75 9.56 -27.07
C GLU A 97 12.24 9.87 -26.95
N THR A 98 11.78 10.98 -27.52
CA THR A 98 10.44 11.53 -27.29
C THR A 98 9.31 10.73 -27.90
N SER A 99 9.53 9.84 -28.89
CA SER A 99 8.40 9.09 -29.46
C SER A 99 7.94 7.93 -28.58
N GLU A 100 8.86 7.25 -27.89
CA GLU A 100 8.51 6.09 -27.04
C GLU A 100 7.94 6.54 -25.69
N ARG A 101 8.54 7.54 -25.02
CA ARG A 101 8.04 8.03 -23.72
C ARG A 101 6.69 8.79 -23.82
N ASP A 102 6.48 9.64 -24.84
CA ASP A 102 5.17 10.27 -25.03
C ASP A 102 4.11 9.23 -25.46
N SER A 103 4.51 8.12 -26.10
CA SER A 103 3.58 7.02 -26.41
C SER A 103 3.19 6.23 -25.16
N ASP A 104 4.14 5.99 -24.26
CA ASP A 104 3.94 5.27 -22.97
C ASP A 104 3.08 6.06 -21.98
N GLU A 105 3.18 7.40 -21.97
CA GLU A 105 2.37 8.26 -21.11
C GLU A 105 0.93 8.45 -21.64
N SER A 106 0.68 8.14 -22.92
CA SER A 106 -0.68 8.13 -23.47
C SER A 106 -1.52 7.02 -22.80
N LEU A 107 -2.85 7.21 -22.71
CA LEU A 107 -3.75 6.20 -22.17
C LEU A 107 -3.57 4.82 -22.85
N ALA A 108 -3.40 4.79 -24.17
CA ALA A 108 -3.22 3.56 -24.94
C ALA A 108 -1.87 2.87 -24.65
N GLY A 109 -0.79 3.66 -24.56
CA GLY A 109 0.52 3.15 -24.17
C GLY A 109 0.55 2.64 -22.74
N TRP A 110 0.03 3.43 -21.79
CA TRP A 110 -0.10 3.03 -20.39
C TRP A 110 -0.89 1.73 -20.25
N THR A 111 -2.01 1.58 -20.98
CA THR A 111 -2.82 0.35 -20.95
C THR A 111 -2.01 -0.85 -21.42
N THR A 112 -1.35 -0.72 -22.58
CA THR A 112 -0.57 -1.82 -23.19
C THR A 112 0.61 -2.20 -22.29
N ARG A 113 1.37 -1.22 -21.80
CA ARG A 113 2.48 -1.41 -20.89
C ARG A 113 2.02 -2.07 -19.59
N THR A 114 1.02 -1.51 -18.91
CA THR A 114 0.54 -2.03 -17.62
C THR A 114 0.04 -3.47 -17.71
N LEU A 115 -0.66 -3.83 -18.80
CA LEU A 115 -1.08 -5.22 -19.03
C LEU A 115 0.13 -6.16 -19.18
N GLY A 116 1.17 -5.76 -19.92
CA GLY A 116 2.40 -6.54 -20.03
C GLY A 116 3.13 -6.69 -18.68
N LEU A 117 3.19 -5.63 -17.88
CA LEU A 117 3.82 -5.66 -16.56
C LEU A 117 3.06 -6.55 -15.56
N LEU A 118 1.72 -6.50 -15.58
CA LEU A 118 0.89 -7.39 -14.76
C LEU A 118 1.09 -8.86 -15.13
N GLU A 119 1.35 -9.17 -16.40
CA GLU A 119 1.65 -10.53 -16.84
C GLU A 119 3.04 -10.99 -16.36
N LEU A 120 4.06 -10.14 -16.44
CA LEU A 120 5.38 -10.43 -15.85
C LEU A 120 5.27 -10.72 -14.35
N GLU A 121 4.51 -9.91 -13.61
CA GLU A 121 4.26 -10.13 -12.20
C GLU A 121 3.52 -11.45 -11.94
N ARG A 122 2.50 -11.77 -12.75
CA ARG A 122 1.77 -13.04 -12.65
C ARG A 122 2.68 -14.24 -12.88
N VAL A 123 3.58 -14.15 -13.85
CA VAL A 123 4.56 -15.20 -14.15
C VAL A 123 5.50 -15.37 -12.96
N ALA A 124 6.08 -14.29 -12.43
CA ALA A 124 6.96 -14.35 -11.27
C ALA A 124 6.25 -14.91 -10.01
N GLU A 125 5.01 -14.48 -9.74
CA GLU A 125 4.18 -15.05 -8.65
C GLU A 125 3.95 -16.55 -8.83
N THR A 126 3.66 -16.97 -10.07
CA THR A 126 3.37 -18.36 -10.40
C THR A 126 4.63 -19.20 -10.29
N GLU A 127 5.76 -18.76 -10.85
CA GLU A 127 7.05 -19.43 -10.79
C GLU A 127 7.52 -19.57 -9.34
N SER A 128 7.46 -18.50 -8.54
CA SER A 128 7.80 -18.56 -7.11
C SER A 128 6.90 -19.55 -6.35
N ALA A 129 5.59 -19.60 -6.67
CA ALA A 129 4.67 -20.56 -6.06
C ALA A 129 4.90 -22.00 -6.54
N GLU A 130 5.22 -22.20 -7.82
CA GLU A 130 5.40 -23.49 -8.48
C GLU A 130 6.77 -24.12 -8.22
N GLU A 131 7.85 -23.34 -8.16
CA GLU A 131 9.20 -23.79 -7.81
C GLU A 131 9.20 -24.41 -6.41
N ILE A 132 8.46 -23.80 -5.48
CA ILE A 132 8.22 -24.36 -4.15
C ILE A 132 7.46 -25.69 -4.21
N LEU A 133 6.59 -25.93 -5.19
CA LEU A 133 5.73 -27.13 -5.27
C LEU A 133 6.31 -28.26 -6.13
N ARG A 134 6.91 -27.97 -7.28
CA ARG A 134 7.39 -28.96 -8.27
C ARG A 134 8.54 -29.81 -7.74
N GLY A 135 9.31 -29.32 -6.76
CA GLY A 135 10.39 -30.07 -6.10
C GLY A 135 9.96 -30.90 -4.89
N LEU A 136 8.70 -30.81 -4.44
CA LEU A 136 8.27 -31.38 -3.16
C LEU A 136 7.30 -32.54 -3.33
N SER A 137 7.61 -33.67 -2.68
CA SER A 137 6.59 -34.70 -2.44
C SER A 137 5.44 -34.11 -1.61
N PRO A 138 4.20 -34.65 -1.69
CA PRO A 138 3.08 -34.16 -0.87
C PRO A 138 3.41 -34.08 0.63
N ALA A 139 4.22 -35.02 1.14
CA ALA A 139 4.70 -35.01 2.52
C ALA A 139 5.69 -33.87 2.80
N ALA A 140 6.55 -33.52 1.84
CA ALA A 140 7.44 -32.36 1.96
C ALA A 140 6.67 -31.03 1.85
N ALA A 141 5.65 -30.96 1.01
CA ALA A 141 4.74 -29.80 0.94
C ALA A 141 3.97 -29.60 2.27
N GLN A 142 3.53 -30.69 2.92
CA GLN A 142 2.92 -30.61 4.27
C GLN A 142 3.94 -30.16 5.33
N ARG A 143 5.18 -30.65 5.30
CA ARG A 143 6.25 -30.17 6.23
C ARG A 143 6.54 -28.69 6.06
N ARG A 144 6.46 -28.16 4.84
CA ARG A 144 6.56 -26.72 4.56
C ARG A 144 5.26 -25.94 4.79
N GLY A 145 4.21 -26.62 5.26
CA GLY A 145 2.91 -26.02 5.58
C GLY A 145 2.08 -25.58 4.38
N ARG A 146 2.34 -26.08 3.17
CA ARG A 146 1.65 -25.69 1.93
C ARG A 146 0.53 -26.65 1.53
N ALA A 147 0.47 -27.82 2.15
CA ALA A 147 -0.57 -28.82 1.93
C ALA A 147 -1.02 -29.45 3.25
N LEU A 148 -2.26 -29.90 3.30
CA LEU A 148 -2.81 -30.73 4.37
C LEU A 148 -3.26 -32.05 3.76
N LEU A 149 -2.63 -33.15 4.20
CA LEU A 149 -2.92 -34.50 3.71
C LEU A 149 -3.84 -35.24 4.66
N GLY A 150 -4.49 -36.29 4.15
CA GLY A 150 -5.22 -37.21 5.02
C GLY A 150 -6.53 -36.65 5.57
N LEU A 151 -7.17 -35.72 4.86
CA LEU A 151 -8.40 -35.06 5.28
C LEU A 151 -9.65 -35.88 4.96
N THR A 152 -10.77 -35.58 5.62
CA THR A 152 -12.11 -36.06 5.29
C THR A 152 -13.11 -34.91 5.43
N ALA A 153 -14.13 -34.87 4.57
CA ALA A 153 -15.18 -33.86 4.65
C ALA A 153 -16.21 -34.25 5.71
N THR A 154 -16.32 -33.45 6.77
CA THR A 154 -17.21 -33.71 7.91
C THR A 154 -18.54 -32.97 7.82
N ASP A 155 -18.56 -31.80 7.17
CA ASP A 155 -19.77 -31.03 6.93
C ASP A 155 -19.71 -30.29 5.58
N VAL A 156 -20.86 -30.13 4.94
CA VAL A 156 -21.01 -29.35 3.70
C VAL A 156 -22.27 -28.52 3.82
N ARG A 157 -22.10 -27.20 3.95
CA ARG A 157 -23.18 -26.24 4.23
C ARG A 157 -23.24 -25.12 3.20
N GLY A 158 -24.39 -24.47 3.08
CA GLY A 158 -24.51 -23.22 2.32
C GLY A 158 -23.75 -22.09 3.02
N GLY A 159 -22.92 -21.39 2.27
CA GLY A 159 -22.25 -20.15 2.66
C GLY A 159 -22.94 -18.92 2.08
N LEU A 160 -22.30 -17.75 2.21
CA LEU A 160 -22.81 -16.52 1.61
C LEU A 160 -22.71 -16.53 0.08
N LEU A 161 -23.64 -15.83 -0.56
CA LEU A 161 -23.69 -15.62 -2.01
C LEU A 161 -23.75 -16.93 -2.83
N GLY A 162 -24.29 -17.99 -2.23
CA GLY A 162 -24.44 -19.30 -2.86
C GLY A 162 -23.16 -20.11 -2.97
N GLN A 163 -22.10 -19.73 -2.25
CA GLN A 163 -20.94 -20.60 -2.07
C GLN A 163 -21.31 -21.79 -1.20
N THR A 164 -20.63 -22.91 -1.38
CA THR A 164 -20.70 -24.06 -0.49
C THR A 164 -19.47 -24.08 0.40
N VAL A 165 -19.66 -24.16 1.71
CA VAL A 165 -18.57 -24.28 2.68
C VAL A 165 -18.41 -25.77 3.03
N ILE A 166 -17.23 -26.31 2.74
CA ILE A 166 -16.81 -27.67 3.07
C ILE A 166 -15.91 -27.62 4.30
N THR A 167 -16.29 -28.33 5.37
CA THR A 167 -15.48 -28.49 6.58
C THR A 167 -14.66 -29.76 6.47
N LEU A 168 -13.35 -29.64 6.64
CA LEU A 168 -12.38 -30.72 6.53
C LEU A 168 -11.69 -30.94 7.88
N GLU A 169 -11.58 -32.21 8.29
CA GLU A 169 -10.83 -32.67 9.46
C GLU A 169 -9.84 -33.77 9.05
N LEU A 170 -8.87 -34.10 9.90
CA LEU A 170 -8.01 -35.27 9.67
C LEU A 170 -8.83 -36.57 9.78
N ALA A 171 -8.73 -37.43 8.77
CA ALA A 171 -9.40 -38.72 8.72
C ALA A 171 -8.92 -39.66 9.84
N LYS A 172 -7.67 -39.53 10.28
CA LYS A 172 -7.10 -40.30 11.39
C LYS A 172 -7.31 -39.55 12.70
N ARG A 173 -8.19 -40.08 13.55
CA ARG A 173 -8.40 -39.59 14.92
C ARG A 173 -7.36 -40.18 15.88
N ILE A 174 -6.70 -39.33 16.67
CA ILE A 174 -5.80 -39.75 17.75
C ILE A 174 -6.63 -40.25 18.95
N ASP A 175 -7.73 -39.54 19.24
CA ASP A 175 -8.71 -39.90 20.26
C ASP A 175 -10.11 -40.00 19.61
N PRO A 176 -10.88 -41.08 19.82
CA PRO A 176 -12.25 -41.18 19.31
C PRO A 176 -13.19 -40.06 19.78
N SER A 177 -12.90 -39.47 20.94
CA SER A 177 -13.74 -38.48 21.62
C SER A 177 -13.40 -37.02 21.27
N HIS A 178 -12.20 -36.75 20.74
CA HIS A 178 -11.73 -35.39 20.44
C HIS A 178 -11.14 -35.27 19.03
N PRO A 179 -11.43 -34.20 18.27
CA PRO A 179 -10.89 -34.02 16.93
C PRO A 179 -9.37 -33.76 16.96
N THR A 180 -8.62 -34.43 16.08
CA THR A 180 -7.16 -34.29 15.99
C THR A 180 -6.78 -32.89 15.48
N PRO A 181 -5.85 -32.16 16.13
CA PRO A 181 -5.34 -30.89 15.62
C PRO A 181 -4.73 -31.03 14.22
N LEU A 182 -4.94 -30.02 13.37
CA LEU A 182 -4.30 -29.93 12.06
C LEU A 182 -2.78 -29.82 12.24
N PRO A 183 -1.98 -30.42 11.35
CA PRO A 183 -0.54 -30.24 11.39
C PRO A 183 -0.17 -28.77 11.16
N PRO A 184 0.99 -28.30 11.67
CA PRO A 184 1.48 -26.95 11.43
C PRO A 184 1.45 -26.61 9.94
N ASN A 185 0.80 -25.50 9.59
CA ASN A 185 0.62 -25.10 8.21
C ASN A 185 0.68 -23.58 8.06
N ARG A 186 0.96 -23.14 6.82
CA ARG A 186 1.01 -21.73 6.41
C ARG A 186 -0.22 -21.34 5.59
N LEU A 187 -1.31 -22.11 5.71
CA LEU A 187 -2.58 -21.74 5.11
C LEU A 187 -3.19 -20.61 5.93
N SER A 188 -3.81 -19.67 5.24
CA SER A 188 -4.52 -18.54 5.86
C SER A 188 -5.88 -18.36 5.19
N PRO A 189 -6.85 -17.73 5.87
CA PRO A 189 -8.11 -17.35 5.23
C PRO A 189 -7.86 -16.61 3.90
N HIS A 190 -8.63 -16.98 2.88
CA HIS A 190 -8.54 -16.72 1.44
C HIS A 190 -7.29 -17.17 0.67
N ASP A 191 -6.44 -18.01 1.24
CA ASP A 191 -5.55 -18.76 0.36
C ASP A 191 -6.41 -19.53 -0.64
N VAL A 192 -6.11 -19.36 -1.92
CA VAL A 192 -6.73 -20.15 -2.97
C VAL A 192 -6.21 -21.55 -2.79
N VAL A 193 -7.13 -22.51 -2.73
CA VAL A 193 -6.82 -23.90 -2.47
C VAL A 193 -7.57 -24.78 -3.44
N CYS A 194 -6.98 -25.92 -3.74
CA CYS A 194 -7.68 -27.00 -4.41
C CYS A 194 -7.78 -28.22 -3.51
N LEU A 195 -8.91 -28.89 -3.63
CA LEU A 195 -9.23 -30.13 -2.95
C LEU A 195 -9.04 -31.27 -3.94
N ARG A 196 -8.25 -32.27 -3.55
CA ARG A 196 -7.95 -33.44 -4.38
C ARG A 196 -8.17 -34.72 -3.58
N ALA A 197 -8.35 -35.83 -4.28
CA ALA A 197 -8.20 -37.14 -3.65
C ALA A 197 -6.74 -37.31 -3.18
N ASN A 198 -6.53 -37.86 -1.98
CA ASN A 198 -5.21 -37.91 -1.35
C ASN A 198 -4.15 -38.66 -2.21
N LYS A 199 -4.58 -39.65 -2.99
CA LYS A 199 -3.75 -40.46 -3.90
C LYS A 199 -3.68 -39.95 -5.34
N ALA A 200 -4.33 -38.83 -5.67
CA ALA A 200 -4.28 -38.28 -7.03
C ALA A 200 -2.86 -37.82 -7.40
N THR A 201 -2.54 -37.84 -8.70
CA THR A 201 -1.33 -37.17 -9.20
C THR A 201 -1.49 -35.65 -9.05
N ASN A 202 -0.37 -34.93 -8.95
CA ASN A 202 -0.38 -33.47 -8.85
C ASN A 202 -0.92 -32.78 -10.12
N GLU A 203 -0.92 -33.50 -11.26
CA GLU A 203 -1.33 -33.01 -12.58
C GLU A 203 -2.82 -33.24 -12.93
N GLY A 204 -3.60 -33.94 -12.07
CA GLY A 204 -5.02 -34.19 -12.35
C GLY A 204 -5.91 -32.94 -12.21
N GLU A 205 -7.17 -33.01 -12.62
CA GLU A 205 -8.16 -31.98 -12.25
C GLU A 205 -8.51 -32.07 -10.75
N PRO A 206 -8.66 -30.93 -10.05
CA PRO A 206 -9.08 -30.93 -8.66
C PRO A 206 -10.57 -31.31 -8.52
N LEU A 207 -10.93 -31.92 -7.39
CA LEU A 207 -12.33 -32.22 -7.05
C LEU A 207 -13.13 -30.94 -6.83
N ALA A 208 -12.49 -29.93 -6.24
CA ALA A 208 -13.02 -28.60 -6.09
C ALA A 208 -11.87 -27.59 -5.97
N SER A 209 -12.14 -26.37 -6.40
CA SER A 209 -11.28 -25.22 -6.13
C SER A 209 -12.08 -24.21 -5.32
N GLY A 210 -11.41 -23.56 -4.38
CA GLY A 210 -12.07 -22.62 -3.49
C GLY A 210 -11.07 -21.75 -2.76
N VAL A 211 -11.58 -21.05 -1.77
CA VAL A 211 -10.80 -20.21 -0.88
C VAL A 211 -10.91 -20.76 0.52
N VAL A 212 -9.82 -20.74 1.29
CA VAL A 212 -9.90 -21.05 2.72
C VAL A 212 -10.84 -20.05 3.38
N TYR A 213 -11.96 -20.52 3.91
CA TYR A 213 -12.95 -19.70 4.58
C TYR A 213 -12.52 -19.48 6.04
N ARG A 214 -12.19 -20.55 6.75
CA ARG A 214 -11.82 -20.46 8.16
C ARG A 214 -10.85 -21.57 8.55
N ILE A 215 -9.91 -21.27 9.43
CA ILE A 215 -9.02 -22.26 10.05
C ILE A 215 -9.29 -22.25 11.56
N ARG A 216 -9.38 -23.43 12.16
CA ARG A 216 -9.38 -23.65 13.61
C ARG A 216 -8.38 -24.77 13.92
N ASP A 217 -8.09 -24.98 15.20
CA ASP A 217 -7.06 -25.92 15.64
C ASP A 217 -7.17 -27.32 15.02
N ALA A 218 -8.39 -27.85 14.85
CA ALA A 218 -8.63 -29.20 14.33
C ALA A 218 -9.43 -29.27 13.03
N GLN A 219 -9.82 -28.14 12.44
CA GLN A 219 -10.67 -28.11 11.26
C GLN A 219 -10.33 -26.94 10.33
N ILE A 220 -10.42 -27.18 9.03
CA ILE A 220 -10.29 -26.16 7.99
C ILE A 220 -11.54 -26.14 7.13
N GLU A 221 -12.15 -24.97 7.01
CA GLU A 221 -13.34 -24.73 6.20
C GLU A 221 -12.90 -24.06 4.89
N ILE A 222 -13.33 -24.60 3.74
CA ILE A 222 -13.09 -24.00 2.42
C ILE A 222 -14.42 -23.60 1.79
N ALA A 223 -14.49 -22.44 1.16
CA ALA A 223 -15.65 -21.98 0.40
C ALA A 223 -15.39 -22.16 -1.09
N CYS A 224 -16.27 -22.89 -1.78
CA CYS A 224 -16.21 -23.16 -3.21
C CYS A 224 -17.54 -22.82 -3.89
N ASP A 225 -17.50 -22.35 -5.14
CA ASP A 225 -18.72 -22.00 -5.88
C ASP A 225 -19.51 -23.25 -6.29
N ASP A 226 -18.80 -24.34 -6.65
CA ASP A 226 -19.36 -25.64 -6.98
C ASP A 226 -18.71 -26.73 -6.11
N ALA A 227 -19.44 -27.23 -5.11
CA ALA A 227 -18.98 -28.38 -4.33
C ALA A 227 -19.20 -29.68 -5.12
N PRO A 228 -18.27 -30.65 -5.05
CA PRO A 228 -18.40 -31.89 -5.79
C PRO A 228 -19.47 -32.78 -5.16
N ASP A 229 -20.18 -33.53 -6.01
CA ASP A 229 -21.29 -34.41 -5.61
C ASP A 229 -20.85 -35.60 -4.73
N ASP A 230 -19.56 -35.91 -4.74
CA ASP A 230 -18.94 -37.00 -3.99
C ASP A 230 -17.61 -36.53 -3.37
N LEU A 231 -17.61 -36.45 -2.04
CA LEU A 231 -16.43 -36.18 -1.21
C LEU A 231 -16.03 -37.42 -0.40
N SER A 232 -16.45 -38.61 -0.85
CA SER A 232 -16.12 -39.86 -0.16
C SER A 232 -14.64 -40.20 -0.32
N GLY A 233 -14.03 -40.66 0.78
CA GLY A 233 -12.63 -41.06 0.84
C GLY A 233 -11.71 -40.02 1.49
N THR A 234 -10.41 -40.28 1.40
CA THR A 234 -9.37 -39.42 1.97
C THR A 234 -8.97 -38.34 0.98
N LEU A 235 -8.95 -37.10 1.44
CA LEU A 235 -8.71 -35.90 0.66
C LEU A 235 -7.36 -35.28 1.03
N ARG A 236 -6.88 -34.39 0.17
CA ARG A 236 -5.79 -33.48 0.47
C ARG A 236 -6.13 -32.08 -0.02
N LEU A 237 -5.70 -31.08 0.73
CA LEU A 237 -5.87 -29.67 0.42
C LEU A 237 -4.51 -29.06 0.09
N GLU A 238 -4.41 -28.42 -1.07
CA GLU A 238 -3.17 -27.81 -1.57
C GLU A 238 -3.40 -26.32 -1.82
N ARG A 239 -2.44 -25.47 -1.44
CA ARG A 239 -2.46 -24.04 -1.78
C ARG A 239 -2.10 -23.84 -3.25
N LEU A 240 -2.88 -23.01 -3.94
CA LEU A 240 -2.66 -22.55 -5.31
C LEU A 240 -2.23 -21.08 -5.33
N SER A 241 -1.70 -20.63 -6.47
CA SER A 241 -1.53 -19.21 -6.78
C SER A 241 -2.89 -18.53 -6.97
N ASN A 242 -2.98 -17.25 -6.60
CA ASN A 242 -4.23 -16.50 -6.62
C ASN A 242 -4.42 -15.72 -7.93
N GLU A 243 -4.75 -16.43 -9.02
CA GLU A 243 -4.98 -15.81 -10.33
C GLU A 243 -6.15 -14.81 -10.37
N GLU A 244 -7.08 -14.91 -9.43
CA GLU A 244 -8.29 -14.09 -9.42
C GLU A 244 -7.97 -12.61 -9.17
N THR A 245 -6.92 -12.32 -8.39
CA THR A 245 -6.47 -10.94 -8.19
C THR A 245 -5.93 -10.36 -9.50
N HIS A 246 -5.07 -11.10 -10.21
CA HIS A 246 -4.54 -10.70 -11.51
C HIS A 246 -5.66 -10.46 -12.54
N LYS A 247 -6.61 -11.39 -12.67
CA LYS A 247 -7.77 -11.25 -13.59
C LYS A 247 -8.56 -9.97 -13.32
N ARG A 248 -8.75 -9.61 -12.05
CA ARG A 248 -9.44 -8.37 -11.64
C ARG A 248 -8.65 -7.11 -11.97
N LEU A 249 -7.33 -7.13 -11.80
CA LEU A 249 -6.44 -6.01 -12.15
C LEU A 249 -6.44 -5.78 -13.66
N VAL A 250 -6.28 -6.84 -14.46
CA VAL A 250 -6.38 -6.79 -15.92
C VAL A 250 -7.72 -6.19 -16.35
N ALA A 251 -8.84 -6.69 -15.81
CA ALA A 251 -10.16 -6.15 -16.12
C ALA A 251 -10.36 -4.69 -15.66
N ALA A 252 -9.60 -4.19 -14.69
CA ALA A 252 -9.60 -2.77 -14.31
C ALA A 252 -8.85 -1.94 -15.35
N VAL A 253 -7.65 -2.35 -15.75
CA VAL A 253 -6.82 -1.68 -16.75
C VAL A 253 -7.52 -1.65 -18.11
N GLU A 254 -8.10 -2.77 -18.56
CA GLU A 254 -8.86 -2.84 -19.81
C GLU A 254 -10.09 -1.90 -19.81
N ARG A 255 -10.72 -1.68 -18.65
CA ARG A 255 -11.83 -0.73 -18.54
C ARG A 255 -11.36 0.71 -18.67
N VAL A 256 -10.20 1.04 -18.11
CA VAL A 256 -9.59 2.38 -18.25
C VAL A 256 -9.15 2.61 -19.69
N GLY A 257 -8.49 1.64 -20.32
CA GLY A 257 -8.03 1.74 -21.71
C GLY A 257 -9.14 1.85 -22.76
N LYS A 258 -10.39 1.50 -22.40
CA LYS A 258 -11.57 1.68 -23.26
C LYS A 258 -12.18 3.08 -23.19
N TYR A 259 -11.68 3.96 -22.33
CA TYR A 259 -12.15 5.33 -22.14
C TYR A 259 -12.32 6.10 -23.45
N GLY A 260 -13.48 6.75 -23.61
CA GLY A 260 -13.93 7.43 -24.82
C GLY A 260 -14.89 6.61 -25.70
N GLY A 261 -15.14 5.34 -25.37
CA GLY A 261 -16.09 4.44 -26.03
C GLY A 261 -17.53 4.53 -25.51
N ALA A 262 -18.47 3.90 -26.25
CA ALA A 262 -19.91 3.93 -25.94
C ALA A 262 -20.29 3.28 -24.57
N SER A 263 -19.42 2.46 -24.00
CA SER A 263 -19.58 1.86 -22.66
C SER A 263 -19.32 2.84 -21.51
N ASP A 264 -18.60 3.93 -21.76
CA ASP A 264 -17.95 4.72 -20.71
C ASP A 264 -18.85 5.81 -20.15
N ALA A 265 -19.84 6.25 -20.95
CA ALA A 265 -20.85 7.20 -20.55
C ALA A 265 -21.71 6.73 -19.35
N LYS A 266 -21.56 5.48 -18.90
CA LYS A 266 -22.31 4.91 -17.78
C LYS A 266 -21.57 4.90 -16.45
N GLN A 267 -20.24 5.09 -16.41
CA GLN A 267 -19.50 5.02 -15.13
C GLN A 267 -19.34 6.42 -14.49
N PRO A 268 -19.53 6.56 -13.18
CA PRO A 268 -19.41 7.86 -12.50
C PRO A 268 -18.06 8.54 -12.69
N GLY A 269 -16.98 7.75 -12.67
CA GLY A 269 -15.60 8.25 -12.72
C GLY A 269 -14.99 8.35 -14.11
N ALA A 270 -15.77 8.21 -15.20
CA ALA A 270 -15.21 8.20 -16.55
C ALA A 270 -14.36 9.45 -16.85
N HIS A 271 -14.86 10.64 -16.53
CA HIS A 271 -14.13 11.90 -16.72
C HIS A 271 -12.80 11.99 -15.95
N LEU A 272 -12.63 11.21 -14.87
CA LEU A 272 -11.39 11.17 -14.11
C LEU A 272 -10.24 10.53 -14.90
N VAL A 273 -10.54 9.69 -15.90
CA VAL A 273 -9.52 9.13 -16.80
C VAL A 273 -8.88 10.26 -17.61
N GLY A 274 -9.69 11.11 -18.25
CA GLY A 274 -9.17 12.26 -18.99
C GLY A 274 -8.35 13.23 -18.11
N VAL A 275 -8.77 13.44 -16.86
CA VAL A 275 -7.97 14.24 -15.91
C VAL A 275 -6.67 13.52 -15.52
N ALA A 276 -6.68 12.21 -15.30
CA ALA A 276 -5.47 11.49 -14.90
C ALA A 276 -4.43 11.38 -16.03
N PHE A 277 -4.84 11.37 -17.29
CA PHE A 277 -3.96 11.26 -18.46
C PHE A 277 -3.71 12.60 -19.19
N GLY A 278 -4.19 13.71 -18.63
CA GLY A 278 -3.86 15.06 -19.12
C GLY A 278 -4.75 15.59 -20.25
N ASP A 279 -5.82 14.88 -20.63
CA ASP A 279 -6.82 15.37 -21.59
C ASP A 279 -7.62 16.57 -21.03
N SER A 280 -7.63 16.74 -19.70
CA SER A 280 -8.31 17.83 -19.02
C SER A 280 -7.60 18.20 -17.71
N SER A 281 -7.61 19.48 -17.35
CA SER A 281 -7.04 19.94 -16.09
C SER A 281 -7.96 19.64 -14.90
N PRO A 282 -7.41 19.30 -13.71
CA PRO A 282 -8.21 19.08 -12.51
C PRO A 282 -8.91 20.38 -12.09
N ARG A 283 -10.18 20.27 -11.70
CA ARG A 283 -11.00 21.41 -11.29
C ARG A 283 -11.02 21.54 -9.77
N VAL A 284 -10.88 22.78 -9.32
CA VAL A 284 -10.98 23.17 -7.90
C VAL A 284 -11.97 24.31 -7.78
N ALA A 285 -12.96 24.18 -6.90
CA ALA A 285 -13.94 25.24 -6.66
C ALA A 285 -13.26 26.50 -6.10
N LYS A 286 -13.66 27.68 -6.62
CA LYS A 286 -13.10 28.98 -6.19
C LYS A 286 -13.37 29.30 -4.72
N SER A 287 -14.54 28.93 -4.21
CA SER A 287 -14.96 29.12 -2.82
C SER A 287 -15.51 27.81 -2.25
N GLY A 288 -15.13 27.49 -1.00
CA GLY A 288 -15.73 26.40 -0.24
C GLY A 288 -16.92 26.88 0.59
N LYS A 289 -17.79 25.94 1.00
CA LYS A 289 -18.72 26.19 2.11
C LYS A 289 -17.91 26.17 3.42
N GLU A 290 -18.33 26.98 4.39
CA GLU A 290 -17.77 26.94 5.74
C GLU A 290 -17.82 25.51 6.31
N VAL A 291 -16.70 25.04 6.85
CA VAL A 291 -16.56 23.70 7.41
C VAL A 291 -16.79 23.77 8.91
N LYS A 292 -17.79 23.03 9.40
CA LYS A 292 -17.98 22.79 10.83
C LYS A 292 -17.22 21.53 11.21
N TRP A 293 -16.10 21.69 11.88
CA TRP A 293 -15.23 20.60 12.27
C TRP A 293 -15.92 19.63 13.23
N LEU A 294 -15.86 18.33 12.93
CA LEU A 294 -16.37 17.28 13.81
C LEU A 294 -15.29 16.86 14.81
N ASN A 295 -14.03 16.90 14.39
CA ASN A 295 -12.86 16.79 15.26
C ASN A 295 -12.24 18.17 15.53
N GLU A 296 -12.31 18.62 16.78
CA GLU A 296 -11.77 19.92 17.20
C GLU A 296 -10.23 19.91 17.33
N ASN A 297 -9.62 18.72 17.45
CA ASN A 297 -8.18 18.54 17.69
C ASN A 297 -7.32 18.51 16.41
N LEU A 298 -7.87 18.92 15.27
CA LEU A 298 -7.12 18.99 14.01
C LEU A 298 -6.22 20.22 13.99
N ASP A 299 -4.96 20.03 13.60
CA ASP A 299 -4.04 21.14 13.34
C ASP A 299 -4.34 21.88 12.02
N SER A 300 -3.66 23.00 11.82
CA SER A 300 -3.87 23.86 10.64
C SER A 300 -3.57 23.16 9.32
N SER A 301 -2.55 22.30 9.27
CA SER A 301 -2.17 21.59 8.03
C SER A 301 -3.22 20.54 7.65
N GLN A 302 -3.76 19.83 8.65
CA GLN A 302 -4.87 18.90 8.47
C GLN A 302 -6.14 19.61 8.00
N ARG A 303 -6.50 20.73 8.63
CA ARG A 303 -7.67 21.53 8.24
C ARG A 303 -7.53 22.06 6.81
N GLU A 304 -6.38 22.62 6.45
CA GLU A 304 -6.12 23.10 5.08
C GLU A 304 -6.23 21.97 4.06
N ALA A 305 -5.62 20.81 4.33
CA ALA A 305 -5.68 19.67 3.43
C ALA A 305 -7.12 19.17 3.22
N ILE A 306 -7.92 19.11 4.29
CA ILE A 306 -9.33 18.71 4.23
C ILE A 306 -10.16 19.74 3.48
N GLU A 307 -10.02 21.04 3.77
CA GLU A 307 -10.72 22.12 3.07
C GLU A 307 -10.40 22.13 1.57
N HIS A 308 -9.13 21.97 1.21
CA HIS A 308 -8.69 21.86 -0.18
C HIS A 308 -9.29 20.64 -0.86
N ALA A 309 -9.21 19.47 -0.20
CA ALA A 309 -9.79 18.24 -0.72
C ALA A 309 -11.31 18.38 -0.93
N LEU A 310 -12.02 19.08 -0.04
CA LEU A 310 -13.46 19.34 -0.15
C LEU A 310 -13.81 20.29 -1.31
N ARG A 311 -12.88 21.15 -1.74
CA ARG A 311 -13.03 22.05 -2.90
C ARG A 311 -12.68 21.40 -4.23
N CYS A 312 -11.79 20.41 -4.23
CA CYS A 312 -11.50 19.64 -5.43
C CYS A 312 -12.75 18.94 -5.97
N VAL A 313 -12.91 18.95 -7.28
CA VAL A 313 -14.04 18.31 -7.97
C VAL A 313 -13.65 16.95 -8.52
N ASP A 314 -12.44 16.82 -9.08
CA ASP A 314 -11.99 15.60 -9.75
C ASP A 314 -11.08 14.75 -8.83
N PHE A 315 -9.86 15.24 -8.56
CA PHE A 315 -8.89 14.61 -7.67
C PHE A 315 -8.44 15.53 -6.54
N ALA A 316 -8.16 14.95 -5.37
CA ALA A 316 -7.39 15.58 -4.30
C ALA A 316 -6.36 14.60 -3.75
N LEU A 317 -5.20 15.11 -3.35
CA LEU A 317 -4.14 14.34 -2.69
C LEU A 317 -3.92 14.89 -1.28
N ILE A 318 -4.02 14.01 -0.28
CA ILE A 318 -3.57 14.28 1.09
C ILE A 318 -2.23 13.58 1.26
N HIS A 319 -1.15 14.34 1.16
CA HIS A 319 0.20 13.84 1.40
C HIS A 319 0.44 13.82 2.91
N GLY A 320 0.51 12.62 3.49
CA GLY A 320 0.63 12.43 4.92
C GLY A 320 1.94 11.73 5.31
N PRO A 321 3.01 12.50 5.56
CA PRO A 321 4.27 12.00 6.12
C PRO A 321 4.10 11.22 7.44
N PRO A 322 5.13 10.48 7.91
CA PRO A 322 5.08 9.69 9.13
C PRO A 322 4.60 10.50 10.35
N GLY A 323 3.68 9.94 11.13
CA GLY A 323 3.20 10.55 12.37
C GLY A 323 2.27 11.76 12.19
N THR A 324 1.95 12.20 10.98
CA THR A 324 1.16 13.44 10.74
C THR A 324 -0.36 13.31 10.91
N GLY A 325 -0.84 12.13 11.31
CA GLY A 325 -2.27 11.90 11.48
C GLY A 325 -3.06 11.78 10.16
N LYS A 326 -2.43 11.31 9.08
CA LYS A 326 -3.07 11.06 7.77
C LYS A 326 -4.44 10.39 7.86
N THR A 327 -4.54 9.25 8.55
CA THR A 327 -5.82 8.54 8.72
C THR A 327 -6.83 9.36 9.54
N THR A 328 -6.38 10.20 10.48
CA THR A 328 -7.27 11.14 11.21
C THR A 328 -7.86 12.18 10.25
N ALA A 329 -7.05 12.75 9.35
CA ALA A 329 -7.54 13.68 8.33
C ALA A 329 -8.49 13.00 7.34
N VAL A 330 -8.20 11.76 6.94
CA VAL A 330 -9.09 10.95 6.09
C VAL A 330 -10.44 10.68 6.76
N VAL A 331 -10.45 10.31 8.04
CA VAL A 331 -11.68 10.08 8.81
C VAL A 331 -12.54 11.34 8.87
N GLU A 332 -11.95 12.50 9.18
CA GLU A 332 -12.66 13.78 9.16
C GLU A 332 -13.21 14.08 7.76
N TYR A 333 -12.40 13.94 6.71
CA TYR A 333 -12.84 14.19 5.35
C TYR A 333 -14.05 13.33 4.95
N VAL A 334 -14.01 12.02 5.24
CA VAL A 334 -15.13 11.10 5.00
C VAL A 334 -16.37 11.55 5.77
N ALA A 335 -16.20 11.92 7.04
CA ALA A 335 -17.31 12.39 7.86
C ALA A 335 -17.94 13.69 7.34
N GLN A 336 -17.13 14.63 6.85
CA GLN A 336 -17.58 15.87 6.21
C GLN A 336 -18.37 15.61 4.92
N GLU A 337 -17.91 14.68 4.07
CA GLU A 337 -18.63 14.29 2.86
C GLU A 337 -19.99 13.64 3.20
N VAL A 338 -20.03 12.75 4.21
CA VAL A 338 -21.29 12.15 4.66
C VAL A 338 -22.24 13.18 5.26
N ALA A 339 -21.74 14.12 6.06
CA ALA A 339 -22.53 15.23 6.61
C ALA A 339 -23.13 16.12 5.51
N ARG A 340 -22.51 16.17 4.33
CA ARG A 340 -23.01 16.86 3.13
C ARG A 340 -23.95 16.01 2.27
N GLY A 341 -24.20 14.76 2.67
CA GLY A 341 -25.11 13.84 2.01
C GLY A 341 -24.46 12.93 0.96
N SER A 342 -23.15 13.04 0.75
CA SER A 342 -22.40 12.20 -0.20
C SER A 342 -22.41 10.74 0.25
N ARG A 343 -22.46 9.82 -0.72
CA ARG A 343 -22.15 8.40 -0.50
C ARG A 343 -20.68 8.14 -0.82
N VAL A 344 -19.98 7.52 0.12
CA VAL A 344 -18.52 7.38 0.08
C VAL A 344 -18.10 5.92 -0.06
N LEU A 345 -17.18 5.63 -0.97
CA LEU A 345 -16.42 4.37 -0.99
C LEU A 345 -15.03 4.64 -0.40
N ALA A 346 -14.75 4.08 0.78
CA ALA A 346 -13.44 4.15 1.41
C ALA A 346 -12.67 2.86 1.13
N CYS A 347 -11.45 2.98 0.60
CA CYS A 347 -10.61 1.87 0.22
C CYS A 347 -9.20 2.01 0.80
N THR A 348 -8.54 0.86 1.02
CA THR A 348 -7.10 0.79 1.31
C THR A 348 -6.46 -0.41 0.60
N ALA A 349 -5.13 -0.47 0.56
CA ALA A 349 -4.40 -1.62 0.02
C ALA A 349 -4.49 -2.88 0.94
N SER A 350 -4.58 -2.72 2.27
CA SER A 350 -4.47 -3.82 3.24
C SER A 350 -5.68 -3.94 4.18
N ASN A 351 -5.97 -5.16 4.65
CA ASN A 351 -7.09 -5.39 5.58
C ASN A 351 -6.92 -4.63 6.91
N ILE A 352 -5.71 -4.60 7.46
CA ILE A 352 -5.43 -3.90 8.72
C ILE A 352 -5.71 -2.40 8.57
N ALA A 353 -5.26 -1.78 7.47
CA ALA A 353 -5.47 -0.34 7.25
C ALA A 353 -6.95 0.02 7.12
N ILE A 354 -7.74 -0.78 6.39
CA ILE A 354 -9.18 -0.51 6.26
C ILE A 354 -9.93 -0.75 7.57
N ASP A 355 -9.53 -1.74 8.36
CA ASP A 355 -10.17 -2.00 9.65
C ASP A 355 -9.88 -0.88 10.66
N ASN A 356 -8.64 -0.38 10.70
CA ASN A 356 -8.29 0.82 11.49
C ASN A 356 -9.11 2.05 11.06
N LEU A 357 -9.34 2.22 9.75
CA LEU A 357 -10.19 3.29 9.24
C LEU A 357 -11.65 3.10 9.67
N VAL A 358 -12.20 1.87 9.57
CA VAL A 358 -13.56 1.54 10.01
C VAL A 358 -13.74 1.80 11.49
N GLU A 359 -12.81 1.35 12.33
CA GLU A 359 -12.88 1.55 13.78
C GLU A 359 -12.95 3.03 14.16
N ARG A 360 -12.17 3.88 13.49
CA ARG A 360 -12.23 5.34 13.70
C ARG A 360 -13.53 5.94 13.19
N LEU A 361 -14.02 5.52 12.03
CA LEU A 361 -15.30 6.00 11.46
C LEU A 361 -16.51 5.62 12.32
N MET A 362 -16.51 4.43 12.95
CA MET A 362 -17.56 4.01 13.87
C MET A 362 -17.69 4.90 15.10
N ARG A 363 -16.60 5.56 15.52
CA ARG A 363 -16.56 6.46 16.68
C ARG A 363 -17.01 7.88 16.36
N VAL A 364 -17.12 8.25 15.08
CA VAL A 364 -17.53 9.59 14.66
C VAL A 364 -19.02 9.79 14.92
N LYS A 365 -19.37 10.92 15.54
CA LYS A 365 -20.75 11.39 15.70
C LYS A 365 -21.07 12.45 14.64
N LEU A 366 -22.07 12.19 13.83
CA LEU A 366 -22.51 13.11 12.77
C LEU A 366 -23.32 14.28 13.37
N PRO A 367 -23.46 15.41 12.63
CA PRO A 367 -24.34 16.50 13.04
C PRO A 367 -25.74 15.99 13.38
N GLY A 368 -26.26 16.37 14.56
CA GLY A 368 -27.54 15.86 15.08
C GLY A 368 -27.42 14.58 15.93
N GLY A 369 -26.20 14.11 16.23
CA GLY A 369 -25.94 12.99 17.16
C GLY A 369 -26.10 11.60 16.54
N GLY A 370 -26.33 11.50 15.24
CA GLY A 370 -26.50 10.24 14.53
C GLY A 370 -25.19 9.46 14.36
N GLU A 371 -25.32 8.15 14.21
CA GLU A 371 -24.18 7.26 13.93
C GLU A 371 -23.91 7.13 12.44
N MET A 372 -22.65 6.88 12.11
CA MET A 372 -22.22 6.63 10.74
C MET A 372 -22.77 5.30 10.22
N ARG A 373 -23.72 5.34 9.28
CA ARG A 373 -24.18 4.14 8.58
C ARG A 373 -23.11 3.64 7.62
N LEU A 374 -22.33 2.66 8.05
CA LEU A 374 -21.24 2.10 7.27
C LEU A 374 -21.31 0.58 7.15
N VAL A 375 -20.67 0.03 6.12
CA VAL A 375 -20.51 -1.41 5.93
C VAL A 375 -19.09 -1.75 5.50
N ARG A 376 -18.48 -2.75 6.16
CA ARG A 376 -17.16 -3.28 5.83
C ARG A 376 -17.30 -4.52 4.94
N VAL A 377 -16.95 -4.39 3.67
CA VAL A 377 -16.94 -5.47 2.67
C VAL A 377 -15.60 -6.17 2.72
N GLY A 378 -15.60 -7.40 3.21
CA GLY A 378 -14.45 -8.26 3.38
C GLY A 378 -14.85 -9.52 4.12
N HIS A 379 -13.95 -10.48 4.21
CA HIS A 379 -14.24 -11.74 4.88
C HIS A 379 -13.96 -11.64 6.38
N PRO A 380 -14.89 -12.04 7.26
CA PRO A 380 -14.76 -11.85 8.71
C PRO A 380 -13.47 -12.41 9.33
N ALA A 381 -12.96 -13.54 8.82
CA ALA A 381 -11.70 -14.12 9.29
C ALA A 381 -10.44 -13.24 9.11
N ARG A 382 -10.50 -12.20 8.28
CA ARG A 382 -9.41 -11.21 8.09
C ARG A 382 -9.70 -9.87 8.77
N LEU A 383 -10.85 -9.75 9.43
CA LEU A 383 -11.27 -8.52 10.09
C LEU A 383 -10.78 -8.49 11.54
N LEU A 384 -10.43 -7.30 12.02
CA LEU A 384 -10.22 -7.08 13.44
C LEU A 384 -11.52 -7.36 14.23
N PRO A 385 -11.42 -7.89 15.48
CA PRO A 385 -12.60 -8.13 16.31
C PRO A 385 -13.50 -6.90 16.49
N SER A 386 -12.89 -5.71 16.60
CA SER A 386 -13.58 -4.43 16.76
C SER A 386 -14.49 -4.05 15.59
N VAL A 387 -14.26 -4.59 14.39
CA VAL A 387 -15.00 -4.22 13.17
C VAL A 387 -15.95 -5.31 12.67
N LEU A 388 -16.06 -6.44 13.38
CA LEU A 388 -16.87 -7.58 12.94
C LEU A 388 -18.37 -7.24 12.81
N GLU A 389 -18.91 -6.43 13.72
CA GLU A 389 -20.31 -6.00 13.67
C GLU A 389 -20.61 -5.09 12.46
N ALA A 390 -19.60 -4.33 12.02
CA ALA A 390 -19.67 -3.51 10.81
C ALA A 390 -19.53 -4.34 9.52
N SER A 391 -19.17 -5.63 9.61
CA SER A 391 -18.98 -6.47 8.44
C SER A 391 -20.28 -6.70 7.69
N LEU A 392 -20.16 -6.80 6.37
CA LEU A 392 -21.28 -7.08 5.49
C LEU A 392 -22.03 -8.38 5.86
N GLU A 393 -21.27 -9.41 6.26
CA GLU A 393 -21.82 -10.68 6.72
C GLU A 393 -22.62 -10.53 8.02
N ALA A 394 -22.08 -9.83 9.03
CA ALA A 394 -22.78 -9.61 10.29
C ALA A 394 -24.08 -8.82 10.09
N GLN A 395 -24.04 -7.75 9.29
CA GLN A 395 -25.24 -6.95 8.99
C GLN A 395 -26.28 -7.75 8.22
N LEU A 396 -25.88 -8.56 7.24
CA LEU A 396 -26.78 -9.47 6.52
C LEU A 396 -27.48 -10.47 7.45
N LEU A 397 -26.77 -11.03 8.42
CA LEU A 397 -27.32 -11.98 9.38
C LEU A 397 -28.32 -11.30 10.35
N ALA A 398 -28.14 -10.00 10.59
CA ALA A 398 -29.01 -9.17 11.41
C ALA A 398 -30.27 -8.67 10.69
N CYS A 399 -30.27 -8.56 9.36
CA CYS A 399 -31.41 -8.06 8.58
C CYS A 399 -32.64 -8.99 8.62
N ASP A 400 -33.84 -8.42 8.55
CA ASP A 400 -35.11 -9.17 8.53
C ASP A 400 -35.27 -10.09 7.32
N ASN A 401 -34.74 -9.70 6.15
CA ASN A 401 -34.69 -10.53 4.93
C ASN A 401 -33.89 -11.83 5.12
N SER A 402 -33.09 -11.94 6.20
CA SER A 402 -32.40 -13.19 6.56
C SER A 402 -33.35 -14.29 7.02
N LYS A 403 -34.59 -13.98 7.46
CA LYS A 403 -35.55 -15.01 7.92
C LYS A 403 -35.87 -16.01 6.80
N LEU A 404 -36.15 -15.49 5.60
CA LEU A 404 -36.44 -16.29 4.42
C LEU A 404 -35.23 -17.09 3.91
N ALA A 405 -34.01 -16.53 4.02
CA ALA A 405 -32.79 -17.27 3.71
C ALA A 405 -32.49 -18.35 4.75
N LYS A 406 -32.73 -18.06 6.05
CA LYS A 406 -32.60 -19.02 7.16
C LYS A 406 -33.56 -20.21 6.99
N ASP A 407 -34.75 -19.99 6.46
CA ASP A 407 -35.70 -21.07 6.19
C ASP A 407 -35.26 -21.95 5.03
N CYS A 408 -34.78 -21.38 3.91
CA CYS A 408 -34.14 -22.14 2.82
C CYS A 408 -32.93 -22.96 3.32
N ALA A 409 -32.12 -22.39 4.21
CA ALA A 409 -30.97 -23.07 4.80
C ALA A 409 -31.37 -24.26 5.70
N LYS A 410 -32.45 -24.12 6.49
CA LYS A 410 -33.02 -25.21 7.30
C LYS A 410 -33.53 -26.35 6.43
N GLU A 411 -34.27 -26.02 5.37
CA GLU A 411 -34.80 -27.01 4.42
C GLU A 411 -33.68 -27.75 3.69
N SER A 412 -32.66 -27.02 3.21
CA SER A 412 -31.46 -27.59 2.62
C SER A 412 -30.73 -28.54 3.57
N LYS A 413 -30.65 -28.21 4.87
CA LYS A 413 -30.07 -29.08 5.89
C LYS A 413 -30.90 -30.37 6.10
N ALA A 414 -32.23 -30.28 6.02
CA ALA A 414 -33.10 -31.45 6.12
C ALA A 414 -32.93 -32.39 4.91
N LEU A 415 -32.89 -31.85 3.69
CA LEU A 415 -32.66 -32.61 2.47
C LEU A 415 -31.27 -33.26 2.42
N ARG A 416 -30.22 -32.58 2.89
CA ARG A 416 -28.87 -33.17 3.03
C ARG A 416 -28.85 -34.35 4.00
N ARG A 417 -29.56 -34.26 5.12
CA ARG A 417 -29.74 -35.37 6.06
C ARG A 417 -30.51 -36.54 5.44
N LYS A 418 -31.52 -36.26 4.60
CA LYS A 418 -32.24 -37.29 3.84
C LYS A 418 -31.29 -37.97 2.85
N LEU A 419 -30.51 -37.20 2.10
CA LEU A 419 -29.54 -37.71 1.12
C LEU A 419 -28.48 -38.61 1.78
N ALA A 420 -27.99 -38.25 2.97
CA ALA A 420 -27.00 -39.04 3.71
C ALA A 420 -27.52 -40.43 4.15
N LYS A 421 -28.85 -40.60 4.29
CA LYS A 421 -29.48 -41.88 4.64
C LYS A 421 -29.73 -42.79 3.43
N LEU A 422 -29.66 -42.24 2.21
CA LEU A 422 -29.91 -42.97 0.96
C LEU A 422 -28.60 -43.54 0.41
N THR A 423 -28.15 -44.66 0.96
CA THR A 423 -26.87 -45.31 0.60
C THR A 423 -27.00 -46.44 -0.41
N ASP A 424 -28.20 -46.98 -0.63
CA ASP A 424 -28.38 -48.19 -1.43
C ASP A 424 -28.47 -47.89 -2.93
N ARG A 425 -28.02 -48.87 -3.75
CA ARG A 425 -27.99 -48.75 -5.23
C ARG A 425 -29.38 -48.56 -5.86
N LYS A 426 -30.43 -49.01 -5.17
CA LYS A 426 -31.86 -48.87 -5.52
C LYS A 426 -32.40 -47.45 -5.30
N ASP A 427 -31.73 -46.64 -4.49
CA ASP A 427 -32.18 -45.27 -4.15
C ASP A 427 -31.72 -44.23 -5.19
N ARG A 428 -31.12 -44.67 -6.31
CA ARG A 428 -30.48 -43.78 -7.30
C ARG A 428 -31.43 -42.71 -7.84
N ALA A 429 -32.69 -43.07 -8.11
CA ALA A 429 -33.69 -42.12 -8.60
C ALA A 429 -34.06 -41.07 -7.53
N GLU A 430 -34.29 -41.51 -6.29
CA GLU A 430 -34.62 -40.61 -5.18
C GLU A 430 -33.45 -39.68 -4.81
N ARG A 431 -32.21 -40.18 -4.86
CA ARG A 431 -31.00 -39.36 -4.68
C ARG A 431 -30.91 -38.25 -5.73
N ASN A 432 -31.24 -38.55 -7.00
CA ASN A 432 -31.21 -37.56 -8.06
C ASN A 432 -32.28 -36.48 -7.87
N GLU A 433 -33.47 -36.85 -7.39
CA GLU A 433 -34.54 -35.88 -7.11
C GLU A 433 -34.17 -34.96 -5.94
N VAL A 434 -33.67 -35.52 -4.84
CA VAL A 434 -33.19 -34.73 -3.68
C VAL A 434 -32.06 -33.78 -4.08
N ARG A 435 -31.14 -34.21 -4.96
CA ARG A 435 -30.08 -33.33 -5.50
C ARG A 435 -30.65 -32.20 -6.35
N LYS A 436 -31.66 -32.47 -7.17
CA LYS A 436 -32.32 -31.45 -8.00
C LYS A 436 -33.04 -30.42 -7.15
N GLU A 437 -33.73 -30.85 -6.10
CA GLU A 437 -34.40 -29.98 -5.13
C GLU A 437 -33.39 -29.09 -4.38
N LEU A 438 -32.28 -29.68 -3.88
CA LEU A 438 -31.17 -28.92 -3.28
C LEU A 438 -30.61 -27.85 -4.22
N ARG A 439 -30.52 -28.14 -5.52
CA ARG A 439 -30.05 -27.18 -6.52
C ARG A 439 -31.03 -26.02 -6.74
N ILE A 440 -32.34 -26.29 -6.71
CA ILE A 440 -33.37 -25.25 -6.85
C ILE A 440 -33.37 -24.34 -5.61
N LEU A 441 -33.40 -24.93 -4.42
CA LEU A 441 -33.34 -24.20 -3.15
C LEU A 441 -32.06 -23.38 -3.04
N GLY A 442 -30.91 -23.92 -3.43
CA GLY A 442 -29.65 -23.18 -3.44
C GLY A 442 -29.66 -21.98 -4.38
N LYS A 443 -30.30 -22.07 -5.55
CA LYS A 443 -30.48 -20.92 -6.46
C LYS A 443 -31.38 -19.84 -5.86
N GLU A 444 -32.47 -20.24 -5.23
CA GLU A 444 -33.41 -19.31 -4.58
C GLU A 444 -32.78 -18.62 -3.37
N GLU A 445 -32.08 -19.37 -2.51
CA GLU A 445 -31.32 -18.84 -1.38
C GLU A 445 -30.29 -17.81 -1.87
N ARG A 446 -29.54 -18.15 -2.94
CA ARG A 446 -28.55 -17.25 -3.54
C ARG A 446 -29.18 -15.95 -4.05
N ALA A 447 -30.33 -16.04 -4.73
CA ALA A 447 -31.03 -14.85 -5.24
C ALA A 447 -31.49 -13.94 -4.09
N ARG A 448 -32.07 -14.52 -3.03
CA ARG A 448 -32.53 -13.77 -1.85
C ARG A 448 -31.37 -13.15 -1.08
N GLN A 449 -30.28 -13.88 -0.86
CA GLN A 449 -29.07 -13.36 -0.22
C GLN A 449 -28.47 -12.20 -1.04
N LYS A 450 -28.47 -12.29 -2.37
CA LYS A 450 -27.97 -11.23 -3.25
C LYS A 450 -28.82 -9.95 -3.16
N GLU A 451 -30.13 -10.07 -3.02
CA GLU A 451 -30.99 -8.90 -2.84
C GLU A 451 -30.82 -8.27 -1.45
N ALA A 452 -30.79 -9.08 -0.38
CA ALA A 452 -30.49 -8.57 0.96
C ALA A 452 -29.11 -7.89 1.04
N MET A 453 -28.13 -8.44 0.33
CA MET A 453 -26.77 -7.89 0.22
C MET A 453 -26.82 -6.49 -0.41
N LYS A 454 -27.59 -6.35 -1.48
CA LYS A 454 -27.78 -5.08 -2.18
C LYS A 454 -28.47 -4.07 -1.28
N ASP A 455 -29.48 -4.46 -0.50
CA ASP A 455 -30.17 -3.59 0.44
C ASP A 455 -29.23 -3.04 1.52
N VAL A 456 -28.41 -3.91 2.12
CA VAL A 456 -27.41 -3.51 3.12
C VAL A 456 -26.41 -2.52 2.53
N VAL A 457 -25.82 -2.85 1.38
CA VAL A 457 -24.82 -1.99 0.72
C VAL A 457 -25.44 -0.66 0.29
N ASN A 458 -26.66 -0.65 -0.26
CA ASN A 458 -27.36 0.57 -0.67
C ASN A 458 -27.80 1.42 0.54
N GLY A 459 -28.10 0.79 1.66
CA GLY A 459 -28.45 1.47 2.91
C GLY A 459 -27.26 2.20 3.56
N ALA A 460 -26.03 1.76 3.29
CA ALA A 460 -24.82 2.38 3.83
C ALA A 460 -24.48 3.73 3.16
N ARG A 461 -24.11 4.71 3.98
CA ARG A 461 -23.51 5.99 3.54
C ARG A 461 -22.03 5.84 3.24
N VAL A 462 -21.33 4.96 3.96
CA VAL A 462 -19.93 4.65 3.74
C VAL A 462 -19.77 3.15 3.50
N VAL A 463 -19.15 2.78 2.38
CA VAL A 463 -18.77 1.40 2.09
C VAL A 463 -17.26 1.31 2.22
N CYS A 464 -16.76 0.43 3.09
CA CYS A 464 -15.35 0.24 3.37
C CYS A 464 -14.86 -1.09 2.80
N SER A 465 -13.82 -1.10 1.97
CA SER A 465 -13.24 -2.34 1.41
C SER A 465 -11.74 -2.24 1.18
N THR A 466 -11.07 -3.34 0.89
CA THR A 466 -9.75 -3.25 0.23
C THR A 466 -9.93 -2.88 -1.25
N LEU A 467 -8.86 -2.48 -1.94
CA LEU A 467 -8.89 -2.23 -3.39
C LEU A 467 -9.31 -3.48 -4.20
N SER A 468 -8.81 -4.66 -3.81
CA SER A 468 -9.27 -5.93 -4.39
C SER A 468 -10.76 -6.19 -4.09
N GLY A 469 -11.25 -5.77 -2.92
CA GLY A 469 -12.66 -5.79 -2.56
C GLY A 469 -13.53 -4.85 -3.42
N ALA A 470 -13.01 -3.68 -3.80
CA ALA A 470 -13.69 -2.76 -4.73
C ALA A 470 -13.88 -3.37 -6.13
N LEU A 471 -12.98 -4.27 -6.53
CA LEU A 471 -13.07 -5.05 -7.78
C LEU A 471 -13.98 -6.28 -7.68
N SER A 472 -14.49 -6.60 -6.48
CA SER A 472 -15.36 -7.77 -6.29
C SER A 472 -16.75 -7.61 -6.91
N GLY A 473 -17.41 -8.73 -7.16
CA GLY A 473 -18.78 -8.77 -7.68
C GLY A 473 -19.80 -8.03 -6.80
N THR A 474 -19.55 -7.95 -5.49
CA THR A 474 -20.39 -7.25 -4.51
C THR A 474 -20.55 -5.77 -4.83
N LEU A 475 -19.49 -5.12 -5.29
CA LEU A 475 -19.46 -3.68 -5.55
C LEU A 475 -19.54 -3.33 -7.05
N LYS A 476 -19.72 -4.33 -7.94
CA LYS A 476 -19.66 -4.14 -9.39
C LYS A 476 -20.60 -3.06 -9.93
N PHE A 477 -21.83 -2.98 -9.42
CA PHE A 477 -22.89 -2.07 -9.89
C PHE A 477 -23.24 -1.00 -8.83
N GLN A 478 -22.25 -0.55 -8.08
CA GLN A 478 -22.40 0.43 -7.01
C GLN A 478 -21.70 1.73 -7.40
N ASP A 479 -22.47 2.82 -7.39
CA ASP A 479 -21.99 4.17 -7.67
C ASP A 479 -21.83 4.95 -6.37
N PHE A 480 -20.82 5.82 -6.35
CA PHE A 480 -20.47 6.65 -5.22
C PHE A 480 -20.27 8.10 -5.68
N ASP A 481 -20.53 9.04 -4.78
CA ASP A 481 -20.22 10.44 -5.05
C ASP A 481 -18.71 10.67 -4.88
N VAL A 482 -18.12 10.05 -3.87
CA VAL A 482 -16.70 10.20 -3.54
C VAL A 482 -16.06 8.84 -3.29
N VAL A 483 -14.88 8.64 -3.85
CA VAL A 483 -13.97 7.54 -3.53
C VAL A 483 -12.81 8.10 -2.72
N VAL A 484 -12.46 7.44 -1.63
CA VAL A 484 -11.31 7.77 -0.79
C VAL A 484 -10.40 6.56 -0.73
N ILE A 485 -9.13 6.72 -1.09
CA ILE A 485 -8.14 5.65 -1.04
C ILE A 485 -7.05 6.07 -0.04
N ASP A 486 -7.05 5.47 1.14
CA ASP A 486 -5.95 5.63 2.11
C ASP A 486 -4.82 4.62 1.79
N GLU A 487 -3.60 4.98 2.11
CA GLU A 487 -2.37 4.29 1.67
C GLU A 487 -2.27 4.10 0.15
N ALA A 488 -2.73 5.08 -0.63
CA ALA A 488 -2.72 5.04 -2.09
C ALA A 488 -1.30 5.00 -2.69
N ALA A 489 -0.30 5.49 -1.97
CA ALA A 489 1.11 5.43 -2.36
C ALA A 489 1.74 4.04 -2.20
N GLN A 490 0.99 3.07 -1.66
CA GLN A 490 1.42 1.69 -1.45
C GLN A 490 0.58 0.71 -2.26
N ALA A 491 -0.16 1.22 -3.24
CA ALA A 491 -1.06 0.46 -4.08
C ALA A 491 -0.65 0.57 -5.55
N LEU A 492 -0.71 -0.57 -6.26
CA LEU A 492 -0.58 -0.58 -7.72
C LEU A 492 -1.62 0.34 -8.35
N GLU A 493 -1.22 1.12 -9.35
CA GLU A 493 -2.14 2.02 -10.05
C GLU A 493 -3.36 1.25 -10.62
N ALA A 494 -3.13 0.07 -11.18
CA ALA A 494 -4.19 -0.82 -11.68
C ALA A 494 -5.26 -1.14 -10.63
N ALA A 495 -4.87 -1.32 -9.36
CA ALA A 495 -5.79 -1.61 -8.26
C ALA A 495 -6.63 -0.38 -7.90
N CYS A 496 -6.02 0.80 -7.87
CA CYS A 496 -6.70 2.07 -7.59
C CYS A 496 -7.83 2.35 -8.60
N TRP A 497 -7.59 2.11 -9.89
CA TRP A 497 -8.60 2.30 -10.94
C TRP A 497 -9.87 1.49 -10.75
N GLY A 498 -9.78 0.34 -10.07
CA GLY A 498 -10.94 -0.45 -9.67
C GLY A 498 -11.94 0.28 -8.79
N ALA A 499 -11.44 1.16 -7.92
CA ALA A 499 -12.24 2.00 -7.03
C ALA A 499 -12.55 3.36 -7.68
N VAL A 500 -11.57 4.04 -8.29
CA VAL A 500 -11.68 5.39 -8.88
C VAL A 500 -12.88 5.49 -9.82
N LEU A 501 -13.06 4.51 -10.70
CA LEU A 501 -14.13 4.54 -11.71
C LEU A 501 -15.56 4.50 -11.12
N LYS A 502 -15.72 4.13 -9.84
CA LYS A 502 -17.01 4.07 -9.15
C LYS A 502 -17.43 5.40 -8.53
N GLY A 503 -16.51 6.36 -8.42
CA GLY A 503 -16.74 7.67 -7.81
C GLY A 503 -16.76 8.79 -8.83
N LYS A 504 -17.54 9.85 -8.56
CA LYS A 504 -17.48 11.09 -9.34
C LYS A 504 -16.24 11.92 -8.99
N LYS A 505 -15.70 11.74 -7.79
CA LYS A 505 -14.52 12.41 -7.24
C LYS A 505 -13.65 11.39 -6.53
N THR A 506 -12.33 11.56 -6.58
CA THR A 506 -11.39 10.70 -5.83
C THR A 506 -10.48 11.52 -4.93
N VAL A 507 -10.33 11.09 -3.68
CA VAL A 507 -9.28 11.57 -2.76
C VAL A 507 -8.30 10.45 -2.49
N LEU A 508 -7.02 10.68 -2.79
CA LEU A 508 -5.95 9.75 -2.50
C LEU A 508 -5.17 10.28 -1.29
N ALA A 509 -5.07 9.48 -0.23
CA ALA A 509 -4.22 9.78 0.90
C ALA A 509 -3.03 8.81 0.88
N GLY A 510 -1.82 9.32 1.06
CA GLY A 510 -0.63 8.48 1.03
C GLY A 510 0.65 9.28 1.25
N ASP A 511 1.76 8.58 1.17
CA ASP A 511 3.08 9.18 1.18
C ASP A 511 3.99 8.47 0.18
N HIS A 512 4.28 9.15 -0.91
CA HIS A 512 5.08 8.63 -2.02
C HIS A 512 6.60 8.62 -1.72
N LEU A 513 7.00 9.17 -0.57
CA LEU A 513 8.36 9.13 -0.04
C LEU A 513 8.56 7.98 0.97
N GLN A 514 7.55 7.15 1.16
CA GLN A 514 7.61 5.86 1.87
C GLN A 514 7.56 4.69 0.88
N LEU A 515 7.46 3.46 1.40
CA LEU A 515 7.50 2.24 0.59
C LEU A 515 6.46 2.22 -0.55
N PRO A 516 6.88 1.91 -1.79
CA PRO A 516 5.97 1.64 -2.91
C PRO A 516 5.26 0.28 -2.72
N PRO A 517 4.27 -0.06 -3.57
CA PRO A 517 3.72 -1.42 -3.60
C PRO A 517 4.82 -2.47 -3.88
N THR A 518 4.72 -3.60 -3.19
CA THR A 518 5.60 -4.76 -3.43
C THR A 518 5.31 -5.37 -4.80
N VAL A 519 6.36 -5.55 -5.59
CA VAL A 519 6.34 -6.21 -6.91
C VAL A 519 7.40 -7.32 -6.84
N LEU A 520 7.03 -8.54 -7.21
CA LEU A 520 7.91 -9.71 -7.14
C LEU A 520 8.82 -9.82 -8.37
N SER A 521 8.34 -9.40 -9.54
CA SER A 521 9.15 -9.36 -10.76
C SER A 521 10.04 -8.12 -10.75
N ASP A 522 11.34 -8.32 -10.57
CA ASP A 522 12.35 -7.25 -10.69
C ASP A 522 12.26 -6.52 -12.04
N GLU A 523 11.99 -7.27 -13.12
CA GLU A 523 11.79 -6.69 -14.45
C GLU A 523 10.55 -5.79 -14.50
N ALA A 524 9.42 -6.24 -13.94
CA ALA A 524 8.20 -5.44 -13.91
C ALA A 524 8.38 -4.20 -13.02
N GLN A 525 9.09 -4.33 -11.90
CA GLN A 525 9.43 -3.24 -11.00
C GLN A 525 10.29 -2.19 -11.71
N ALA A 526 11.37 -2.61 -12.38
CA ALA A 526 12.27 -1.73 -13.13
C ALA A 526 11.56 -1.00 -14.28
N LYS A 527 10.54 -1.63 -14.86
CA LYS A 527 9.66 -1.04 -15.88
C LYS A 527 8.47 -0.25 -15.28
N GLY A 528 8.49 0.07 -13.99
CA GLY A 528 7.55 1.02 -13.37
C GLY A 528 6.22 0.43 -12.92
N LEU A 529 6.08 -0.89 -12.73
CA LEU A 529 4.86 -1.45 -12.13
C LEU A 529 4.62 -0.94 -10.70
N SER A 530 5.71 -0.56 -10.01
CA SER A 530 5.68 0.02 -8.67
C SER A 530 5.29 1.50 -8.63
N ASP A 531 5.16 2.15 -9.80
CA ASP A 531 4.71 3.54 -9.90
C ASP A 531 3.23 3.62 -9.50
N THR A 532 2.92 4.56 -8.60
CA THR A 532 1.58 4.67 -8.03
C THR A 532 0.79 5.80 -8.66
N LEU A 533 -0.54 5.65 -8.68
CA LEU A 533 -1.44 6.73 -9.10
C LEU A 533 -1.22 8.00 -8.27
N PHE A 534 -0.90 7.85 -6.99
CA PHE A 534 -0.61 8.97 -6.10
C PHE A 534 0.62 9.75 -6.59
N GLN A 535 1.76 9.08 -6.79
CA GLN A 535 3.00 9.71 -7.27
C GLN A 535 2.77 10.38 -8.63
N ARG A 536 2.17 9.66 -9.58
CA ARG A 536 1.95 10.16 -10.93
C ARG A 536 1.10 11.43 -10.97
N LEU A 537 0.02 11.48 -10.18
CA LEU A 537 -0.83 12.68 -10.07
C LEU A 537 -0.14 13.80 -9.28
N HIS A 538 0.66 13.46 -8.27
CA HIS A 538 1.45 14.44 -7.52
C HIS A 538 2.46 15.15 -8.42
N ASP A 539 3.19 14.38 -9.24
CA ASP A 539 4.18 14.92 -10.18
C ASP A 539 3.54 15.75 -11.30
N ALA A 540 2.37 15.34 -11.76
CA ALA A 540 1.64 16.03 -12.82
C ALA A 540 1.03 17.36 -12.35
N TYR A 541 0.45 17.41 -11.15
CA TYR A 541 -0.41 18.52 -10.72
C TYR A 541 0.03 19.25 -9.46
N GLY A 542 0.91 18.65 -8.65
CA GLY A 542 1.48 19.23 -7.43
C GLY A 542 0.44 19.89 -6.53
N ASN A 543 0.74 21.10 -6.09
CA ASN A 543 -0.10 21.89 -5.17
C ASN A 543 -1.47 22.27 -5.75
N THR A 544 -1.78 21.99 -7.02
CA THR A 544 -3.13 22.18 -7.56
C THR A 544 -4.12 21.26 -6.86
N ILE A 545 -3.73 20.01 -6.62
CA ILE A 545 -4.59 18.98 -6.02
C ILE A 545 -4.01 18.44 -4.70
N SER A 546 -2.72 18.66 -4.43
CA SER A 546 -2.02 18.09 -3.28
C SER A 546 -1.87 19.08 -2.13
N ARG A 547 -2.06 18.58 -0.91
CA ARG A 547 -1.68 19.26 0.34
C ARG A 547 -0.94 18.30 1.25
N MET A 548 0.15 18.77 1.83
CA MET A 548 1.01 18.01 2.73
C MET A 548 0.68 18.36 4.18
N LEU A 549 0.53 17.33 5.01
CA LEU A 549 0.43 17.49 6.46
C LEU A 549 1.83 17.73 7.04
N THR A 550 1.98 18.70 7.94
CA THR A 550 3.30 19.17 8.39
C THR A 550 3.56 19.00 9.88
N VAL A 551 2.54 18.78 10.70
CA VAL A 551 2.72 18.53 12.14
C VAL A 551 2.69 17.03 12.41
N GLN A 552 3.74 16.49 13.02
CA GLN A 552 3.84 15.07 13.38
C GLN A 552 3.73 14.85 14.90
N TYR A 553 3.10 13.74 15.28
CA TYR A 553 2.71 13.41 16.65
C TYR A 553 3.33 12.08 17.13
N ARG A 554 4.44 11.65 16.53
CA ARG A 554 5.09 10.35 16.79
C ARG A 554 6.49 10.49 17.36
N MET A 555 7.37 11.17 16.63
CA MET A 555 8.82 11.15 16.80
C MET A 555 9.28 12.29 17.70
N HIS A 556 10.38 12.05 18.44
CA HIS A 556 11.18 13.12 19.02
C HIS A 556 11.66 14.07 17.91
N ALA A 557 11.91 15.35 18.24
CA ALA A 557 12.34 16.34 17.27
C ALA A 557 13.60 15.88 16.50
N ASP A 558 14.62 15.38 17.18
CA ASP A 558 15.89 14.96 16.53
C ASP A 558 15.71 13.80 15.55
N ILE A 559 14.83 12.82 15.84
CA ILE A 559 14.51 11.72 14.90
C ILE A 559 13.77 12.28 13.69
N MET A 560 12.81 13.17 13.93
CA MET A 560 12.01 13.79 12.86
C MET A 560 12.87 14.66 11.96
N THR A 561 13.78 15.47 12.50
CA THR A 561 14.54 16.48 11.76
C THR A 561 15.33 15.85 10.61
N TRP A 562 16.03 14.74 10.84
CA TRP A 562 16.70 14.00 9.75
C TRP A 562 15.74 13.65 8.61
N SER A 563 14.62 12.99 8.93
CA SER A 563 13.63 12.58 7.93
C SER A 563 13.03 13.79 7.22
N SER A 564 12.73 14.85 7.98
CA SER A 564 12.20 16.12 7.48
C SER A 564 13.12 16.72 6.43
N GLU A 565 14.40 16.84 6.72
CA GLU A 565 15.40 17.45 5.82
C GLU A 565 15.71 16.55 4.62
N ALA A 566 15.99 15.27 4.87
CA ALA A 566 16.41 14.33 3.84
C ALA A 566 15.30 13.99 2.84
N MET A 567 14.03 13.95 3.28
CA MET A 567 12.91 13.46 2.48
C MET A 567 11.86 14.53 2.21
N TYR A 568 11.59 15.42 3.17
CA TYR A 568 10.42 16.32 3.15
C TYR A 568 10.78 17.82 3.08
N GLN A 569 11.99 18.16 2.63
CA GLN A 569 12.45 19.54 2.42
C GLN A 569 12.37 20.41 3.69
N GLY A 570 12.56 19.82 4.87
CA GLY A 570 12.53 20.51 6.16
C GLY A 570 11.15 20.98 6.60
N LYS A 571 10.06 20.49 6.01
CA LYS A 571 8.69 20.98 6.26
C LYS A 571 7.99 20.35 7.46
N LEU A 572 8.53 19.26 8.03
CA LEU A 572 7.92 18.62 9.20
C LEU A 572 8.25 19.37 10.48
N THR A 573 7.27 19.42 11.38
CA THR A 573 7.37 20.02 12.70
C THR A 573 6.84 19.04 13.74
N ALA A 574 7.52 18.92 14.88
CA ALA A 574 7.10 18.05 15.97
C ALA A 574 6.04 18.76 16.81
N ALA A 575 4.93 18.08 17.11
CA ALA A 575 3.97 18.57 18.08
C ALA A 575 4.62 18.65 19.47
N GLU A 576 4.20 19.62 20.28
CA GLU A 576 4.73 19.84 21.64
C GLU A 576 4.70 18.56 22.50
N SER A 577 3.69 17.71 22.31
CA SER A 577 3.53 16.45 23.04
C SER A 577 4.62 15.39 22.77
N VAL A 578 5.38 15.53 21.68
CA VAL A 578 6.42 14.56 21.28
C VAL A 578 7.77 15.21 21.04
N ALA A 579 7.86 16.53 20.89
CA ALA A 579 9.08 17.21 20.50
C ALA A 579 10.28 16.87 21.41
N THR A 580 10.05 16.70 22.71
CA THR A 580 11.09 16.47 23.72
C THR A 580 10.90 15.18 24.52
N HIS A 581 10.06 14.26 24.05
CA HIS A 581 9.77 13.03 24.81
C HIS A 581 10.94 12.04 24.78
N ARG A 582 11.27 11.46 25.93
CA ARG A 582 12.37 10.48 26.04
C ARG A 582 11.86 9.18 26.65
N LEU A 583 12.66 8.11 26.55
CA LEU A 583 12.23 6.76 26.96
C LEU A 583 11.77 6.77 28.41
N ARG A 584 12.59 7.26 29.33
CA ARG A 584 12.27 7.37 30.75
C ARG A 584 11.70 8.74 31.12
N GLY A 585 12.20 9.81 30.50
CA GLY A 585 11.81 11.19 30.82
C GLY A 585 12.61 11.83 31.95
N ASP A 586 13.66 11.16 32.46
CA ASP A 586 14.39 11.54 33.67
C ASP A 586 15.91 11.67 33.38
N GLY A 587 16.47 12.88 33.46
CA GLY A 587 17.91 13.14 33.71
C GLY A 587 18.95 12.64 32.69
N GLU A 588 20.23 12.71 33.09
CA GLU A 588 21.43 12.33 32.29
C GLU A 588 21.53 10.81 32.00
N ASP A 589 20.81 9.96 32.75
CA ASP A 589 20.87 8.48 32.63
C ASP A 589 19.83 7.89 31.65
N ASP A 590 19.03 8.72 30.99
CA ASP A 590 18.07 8.28 29.96
C ASP A 590 18.83 7.86 28.68
N PRO A 591 18.48 6.75 28.01
CA PRO A 591 19.13 6.41 26.74
C PRO A 591 19.06 7.57 25.75
N PRO A 592 20.09 7.75 24.92
CA PRO A 592 20.13 8.83 23.94
C PRO A 592 18.97 8.67 22.94
N VAL A 593 18.46 9.78 22.41
CA VAL A 593 17.38 9.73 21.41
C VAL A 593 17.86 9.08 20.11
N LEU A 594 19.10 9.38 19.73
CA LEU A 594 19.80 8.83 18.57
C LEU A 594 21.07 8.15 19.05
N LEU A 595 21.25 6.88 18.67
CA LEU A 595 22.45 6.11 18.97
C LEU A 595 23.01 5.50 17.69
N LEU A 596 24.26 5.80 17.36
CA LEU A 596 25.02 5.10 16.33
C LEU A 596 25.96 4.09 16.97
N ILE A 597 25.87 2.84 16.54
CA ILE A 597 26.86 1.82 16.86
C ILE A 597 27.56 1.44 15.57
N ASP A 598 28.81 1.87 15.45
CA ASP A 598 29.61 1.61 14.26
C ASP A 598 30.33 0.26 14.38
N THR A 599 30.13 -0.59 13.37
CA THR A 599 30.79 -1.90 13.27
C THR A 599 32.09 -1.86 12.46
N ALA A 600 32.44 -0.71 11.88
CA ALA A 600 33.71 -0.54 11.16
C ALA A 600 34.89 -0.93 12.05
N GLY A 601 35.81 -1.73 11.51
CA GLY A 601 37.00 -2.21 12.23
C GLY A 601 36.73 -3.25 13.34
N CYS A 602 35.52 -3.83 13.44
CA CYS A 602 35.16 -4.82 14.47
C CYS A 602 35.11 -6.28 13.97
N ASP A 603 35.60 -6.55 12.74
CA ASP A 603 35.59 -7.88 12.10
C ASP A 603 34.19 -8.54 12.01
N MET A 604 33.13 -7.72 11.89
CA MET A 604 31.73 -8.16 11.78
C MET A 604 31.26 -8.22 10.33
N GLU A 605 31.77 -9.19 9.55
CA GLU A 605 31.47 -9.32 8.12
C GLU A 605 30.09 -9.93 7.81
N GLU A 606 29.50 -9.51 6.69
CA GLU A 606 28.26 -10.10 6.18
C GLU A 606 28.44 -11.55 5.67
N ARG A 607 27.38 -12.36 5.77
CA ARG A 607 27.29 -13.71 5.22
C ARG A 607 26.06 -13.86 4.34
N VAL A 608 26.09 -14.86 3.47
CA VAL A 608 24.90 -15.31 2.71
C VAL A 608 24.27 -16.47 3.48
N GLU A 609 22.96 -16.43 3.65
CA GLU A 609 22.17 -17.48 4.33
C GLU A 609 22.39 -18.85 3.65
N GLU A 610 22.55 -19.92 4.44
CA GLU A 610 22.87 -21.27 3.90
C GLU A 610 21.78 -21.85 2.98
N ASP A 611 20.52 -21.48 3.22
CA ASP A 611 19.32 -22.00 2.53
C ASP A 611 18.68 -20.97 1.57
N GLY A 612 19.33 -19.83 1.31
CA GLY A 612 18.74 -18.73 0.53
C GLY A 612 19.73 -17.74 -0.08
N GLU A 613 19.19 -16.69 -0.72
CA GLU A 613 19.97 -15.57 -1.28
C GLU A 613 19.99 -14.34 -0.35
N SER A 614 19.42 -14.45 0.86
CA SER A 614 19.40 -13.35 1.82
C SER A 614 20.75 -13.16 2.52
N LYS A 615 20.90 -12.01 3.18
CA LYS A 615 22.12 -11.62 3.89
C LYS A 615 21.87 -11.60 5.39
N GLU A 616 22.91 -11.93 6.15
CA GLU A 616 22.93 -11.87 7.61
C GLU A 616 24.30 -11.41 8.11
N ASN A 617 24.34 -10.89 9.32
CA ASN A 617 25.56 -10.49 10.00
C ASN A 617 25.47 -10.96 11.47
N PRO A 618 26.15 -12.07 11.81
CA PRO A 618 26.12 -12.61 13.17
C PRO A 618 26.69 -11.67 14.23
N GLY A 619 27.75 -10.92 13.92
CA GLY A 619 28.33 -9.95 14.85
C GLY A 619 27.36 -8.82 15.17
N GLU A 620 26.74 -8.23 14.14
CA GLU A 620 25.66 -7.24 14.34
C GLU A 620 24.49 -7.83 15.13
N ALA A 621 24.11 -9.08 14.89
CA ALA A 621 22.99 -9.72 15.56
C ALA A 621 23.23 -9.87 17.08
N GLU A 622 24.46 -10.17 17.48
CA GLU A 622 24.87 -10.21 18.90
C GLU A 622 24.81 -8.81 19.53
N VAL A 623 25.33 -7.80 18.83
CA VAL A 623 25.26 -6.38 19.27
C VAL A 623 23.81 -5.93 19.45
N VAL A 624 22.93 -6.24 18.50
CA VAL A 624 21.48 -5.93 18.60
C VAL A 624 20.89 -6.52 19.88
N VAL A 625 21.17 -7.79 20.16
CA VAL A 625 20.64 -8.48 21.35
C VAL A 625 21.15 -7.82 22.62
N GLU A 626 22.43 -7.45 22.68
CA GLU A 626 23.02 -6.78 23.83
C GLU A 626 22.44 -5.37 24.04
N VAL A 627 22.24 -4.58 22.97
CA VAL A 627 21.56 -3.28 23.05
C VAL A 627 20.16 -3.42 23.65
N VAL A 628 19.38 -4.39 23.14
CA VAL A 628 18.03 -4.66 23.67
C VAL A 628 18.10 -5.09 25.14
N ARG A 629 19.07 -5.94 25.52
CA ARG A 629 19.26 -6.32 26.93
C ARG A 629 19.56 -5.13 27.82
N ARG A 630 20.41 -4.20 27.40
CA ARG A 630 20.70 -2.99 28.18
C ARG A 630 19.45 -2.12 28.34
N LEU A 631 18.68 -1.91 27.26
CA LEU A 631 17.40 -1.19 27.33
C LEU A 631 16.42 -1.83 28.32
N VAL A 632 16.29 -3.16 28.32
CA VAL A 632 15.38 -3.88 29.21
C VAL A 632 15.89 -3.94 30.66
N SER A 633 17.17 -4.26 30.86
CA SER A 633 17.71 -4.55 32.20
C SER A 633 18.25 -3.34 32.94
N GLN A 634 18.84 -2.37 32.24
CA GLN A 634 19.45 -1.19 32.84
C GLN A 634 18.51 0.02 32.80
N HIS A 635 17.75 0.16 31.71
CA HIS A 635 16.84 1.30 31.51
C HIS A 635 15.36 0.94 31.72
N GLU A 636 15.06 -0.31 32.08
CA GLU A 636 13.73 -0.79 32.46
C GLU A 636 12.65 -0.57 31.37
N VAL A 637 13.07 -0.54 30.09
CA VAL A 637 12.15 -0.37 28.96
C VAL A 637 11.38 -1.68 28.72
N PRO A 638 10.04 -1.66 28.67
CA PRO A 638 9.25 -2.86 28.34
C PRO A 638 9.64 -3.42 26.98
N VAL A 639 9.91 -4.72 26.90
CA VAL A 639 10.39 -5.38 25.67
C VAL A 639 9.40 -5.27 24.50
N ASP A 640 8.11 -5.15 24.77
CA ASP A 640 7.05 -4.97 23.78
C ASP A 640 6.99 -3.54 23.24
N GLU A 641 7.61 -2.57 23.91
CA GLU A 641 7.82 -1.20 23.42
C GLU A 641 9.10 -1.07 22.55
N ILE A 642 9.85 -2.15 22.37
CA ILE A 642 11.06 -2.22 21.55
C ILE A 642 10.76 -2.97 20.24
N GLY A 643 11.29 -2.46 19.13
CA GLY A 643 11.25 -3.15 17.84
C GLY A 643 12.64 -3.23 17.20
N VAL A 644 12.94 -4.35 16.55
CA VAL A 644 14.14 -4.52 15.73
C VAL A 644 13.74 -4.59 14.26
N ILE A 645 14.36 -3.74 13.45
CA ILE A 645 14.13 -3.64 12.02
C ILE A 645 15.43 -3.94 11.28
N THR A 646 15.35 -4.77 10.25
CA THR A 646 16.49 -5.04 9.36
C THR A 646 16.01 -5.22 7.92
N PRO A 647 16.81 -4.89 6.89
CA PRO A 647 16.37 -5.01 5.49
C PRO A 647 16.28 -6.46 5.00
N TYR A 648 16.95 -7.41 5.67
CA TYR A 648 17.18 -8.77 5.16
C TYR A 648 16.44 -9.84 5.97
N ASN A 649 15.79 -10.77 5.27
CA ASN A 649 15.08 -11.87 5.91
C ASN A 649 16.02 -12.85 6.63
N GLY A 650 17.24 -13.08 6.11
CA GLY A 650 18.26 -13.88 6.80
C GLY A 650 18.56 -13.34 8.20
N GLN A 651 18.82 -12.03 8.29
CA GLN A 651 19.02 -11.36 9.58
C GLN A 651 17.80 -11.45 10.51
N VAL A 652 16.56 -11.36 9.98
CA VAL A 652 15.34 -11.57 10.78
C VAL A 652 15.30 -12.98 11.38
N THR A 653 15.66 -14.01 10.58
CA THR A 653 15.71 -15.40 11.05
C THR A 653 16.73 -15.54 12.17
N LEU A 654 17.98 -15.09 11.94
CA LEU A 654 19.07 -15.16 12.92
C LEU A 654 18.71 -14.46 14.24
N LEU A 655 18.19 -13.23 14.18
CA LEU A 655 17.78 -12.48 15.38
C LEU A 655 16.65 -13.18 16.14
N ARG A 656 15.71 -13.83 15.44
CA ARG A 656 14.63 -14.59 16.08
C ARG A 656 15.14 -15.85 16.76
N GLU A 657 16.18 -16.49 16.23
CA GLU A 657 16.85 -17.62 16.88
C GLU A 657 17.57 -17.19 18.15
N LEU A 658 18.31 -16.07 18.11
CA LEU A 658 18.97 -15.52 19.29
C LEU A 658 17.95 -15.12 20.36
N ARG A 659 16.86 -14.44 19.96
CA ARG A 659 15.73 -14.11 20.83
C ARG A 659 15.12 -15.35 21.50
N ALA A 660 15.02 -16.48 20.79
CA ALA A 660 14.43 -17.70 21.34
C ALA A 660 15.28 -18.36 22.44
N ARG A 661 16.56 -17.99 22.57
CA ARG A 661 17.48 -18.46 23.62
C ARG A 661 17.39 -17.62 24.90
N ASP A 662 16.66 -16.50 24.86
CA ASP A 662 16.58 -15.52 25.94
C ASP A 662 15.12 -15.24 26.31
N ASP A 663 14.69 -15.76 27.48
CA ASP A 663 13.31 -15.63 27.95
C ASP A 663 12.89 -14.16 28.16
N ALA A 664 13.82 -13.26 28.47
CA ALA A 664 13.53 -11.83 28.64
C ALA A 664 13.13 -11.17 27.31
N LEU A 665 13.54 -11.74 26.18
CA LEU A 665 13.33 -11.18 24.84
C LEU A 665 12.13 -11.81 24.11
N LYS A 666 11.39 -12.73 24.74
CA LYS A 666 10.34 -13.54 24.09
C LYS A 666 9.31 -12.74 23.31
N ASN A 667 8.95 -11.54 23.80
CA ASN A 667 7.94 -10.67 23.18
C ASN A 667 8.53 -9.60 22.25
N LEU A 668 9.86 -9.57 22.06
CA LEU A 668 10.52 -8.61 21.17
C LEU A 668 10.02 -8.78 19.73
N GLU A 669 9.62 -7.66 19.14
CA GLU A 669 9.13 -7.63 17.77
C GLU A 669 10.31 -7.45 16.79
N ILE A 670 10.53 -8.45 15.93
CA ILE A 670 11.61 -8.45 14.92
C ILE A 670 10.98 -8.65 13.55
N SER A 671 11.22 -7.72 12.63
CA SER A 671 10.67 -7.78 11.27
C SER A 671 11.57 -7.09 10.25
N THR A 672 11.23 -7.28 8.97
CA THR A 672 11.81 -6.47 7.90
C THR A 672 11.21 -5.07 7.89
N VAL A 673 11.84 -4.13 7.15
CA VAL A 673 11.30 -2.77 6.95
C VAL A 673 9.85 -2.81 6.43
N ASP A 674 9.57 -3.61 5.39
CA ASP A 674 8.21 -3.77 4.82
C ASP A 674 7.25 -4.41 5.83
N GLY A 675 7.73 -5.40 6.59
CA GLY A 675 6.93 -6.10 7.60
C GLY A 675 6.58 -5.22 8.81
N PHE A 676 7.33 -4.14 9.05
CA PHE A 676 7.11 -3.18 10.14
C PHE A 676 6.24 -1.98 9.71
N GLN A 677 5.83 -1.92 8.45
CA GLN A 677 5.05 -0.82 7.90
C GLN A 677 3.73 -0.61 8.67
N GLY A 678 3.40 0.66 8.94
CA GLY A 678 2.21 1.04 9.69
C GLY A 678 2.29 0.80 11.21
N ARG A 679 3.39 0.20 11.70
CA ARG A 679 3.67 0.05 13.14
C ARG A 679 4.57 1.20 13.61
N GLU A 680 4.74 1.31 14.92
CA GLU A 680 5.64 2.22 15.63
C GLU A 680 5.98 1.64 17.00
N LYS A 681 7.11 2.05 17.58
CA LYS A 681 7.60 1.60 18.91
C LYS A 681 8.26 2.75 19.64
N GLU A 682 8.34 2.66 20.97
CA GLU A 682 9.05 3.66 21.78
C GLU A 682 10.55 3.66 21.42
N ALA A 683 11.15 2.47 21.30
CA ALA A 683 12.51 2.26 20.84
C ALA A 683 12.57 1.41 19.57
N ILE A 684 13.37 1.83 18.59
CA ILE A 684 13.69 1.04 17.39
C ILE A 684 15.20 0.84 17.29
N ILE A 685 15.61 -0.39 17.02
CA ILE A 685 16.98 -0.77 16.68
C ILE A 685 17.00 -1.20 15.21
N ILE A 686 17.88 -0.59 14.42
CA ILE A 686 18.06 -0.86 13.00
C ILE A 686 19.40 -1.60 12.81
N SER A 687 19.37 -2.83 12.30
CA SER A 687 20.57 -3.57 11.88
C SER A 687 20.71 -3.51 10.36
N ALA A 688 21.76 -2.86 9.89
CA ALA A 688 22.01 -2.61 8.47
C ALA A 688 22.55 -3.84 7.72
N VAL A 689 23.23 -4.76 8.41
CA VAL A 689 23.78 -6.04 7.93
C VAL A 689 24.99 -5.93 7.01
N ARG A 690 25.01 -4.93 6.12
CA ARG A 690 26.01 -4.80 5.07
C ARG A 690 27.35 -4.36 5.63
N SER A 691 28.31 -5.26 5.60
CA SER A 691 29.72 -5.01 5.91
C SER A 691 30.59 -5.80 4.94
N ASN A 692 31.22 -5.10 3.98
CA ASN A 692 32.08 -5.71 2.97
C ASN A 692 33.10 -4.73 2.38
N THR A 693 34.25 -5.24 1.97
CA THR A 693 35.37 -4.45 1.40
C THR A 693 35.07 -3.81 0.04
N ARG A 694 33.94 -4.17 -0.61
CA ARG A 694 33.53 -3.63 -1.91
C ARG A 694 32.68 -2.36 -1.79
N GLY A 695 32.24 -2.00 -0.58
CA GLY A 695 31.32 -0.88 -0.37
C GLY A 695 29.93 -1.13 -0.97
N GLU A 696 29.52 -2.39 -1.15
CA GLU A 696 28.21 -2.72 -1.71
C GLU A 696 27.13 -2.65 -0.64
N VAL A 697 26.22 -1.69 -0.73
CA VAL A 697 25.10 -1.52 0.23
C VAL A 697 23.82 -2.24 -0.20
N GLY A 698 23.72 -2.65 -1.47
CA GLY A 698 22.57 -3.40 -1.99
C GLY A 698 21.23 -2.73 -1.67
N PHE A 699 20.36 -3.46 -0.98
CA PHE A 699 18.98 -3.06 -0.66
C PHE A 699 18.87 -1.85 0.28
N LEU A 700 19.97 -1.50 0.98
CA LEU A 700 20.03 -0.29 1.80
C LEU A 700 20.05 1.01 0.99
N SER A 701 20.36 0.95 -0.32
CA SER A 701 20.37 2.13 -1.21
C SER A 701 18.99 2.76 -1.44
N ASP A 702 17.91 2.06 -1.09
CA ASP A 702 16.55 2.60 -1.16
C ASP A 702 16.28 3.56 0.02
N SER A 703 16.35 4.86 -0.29
CA SER A 703 16.10 5.92 0.68
C SER A 703 14.71 5.86 1.32
N ARG A 704 13.69 5.32 0.63
CA ARG A 704 12.32 5.19 1.15
C ARG A 704 12.26 4.12 2.24
N ARG A 705 13.01 3.02 2.08
CA ARG A 705 13.12 1.96 3.09
C ARG A 705 13.76 2.48 4.37
N MET A 706 14.88 3.18 4.23
CA MET A 706 15.58 3.75 5.37
C MET A 706 14.74 4.84 6.06
N ASN A 707 14.06 5.70 5.29
CA ASN A 707 13.10 6.66 5.83
C ASN A 707 12.00 5.95 6.65
N VAL A 708 11.44 4.84 6.14
CA VAL A 708 10.45 4.06 6.89
C VAL A 708 11.04 3.50 8.18
N ALA A 709 12.23 2.90 8.13
CA ALA A 709 12.89 2.29 9.29
C ALA A 709 13.11 3.29 10.42
N VAL A 710 13.75 4.44 10.15
CA VAL A 710 14.00 5.49 11.14
C VAL A 710 12.70 6.06 11.71
N THR A 711 11.70 6.30 10.85
CA THR A 711 10.42 6.92 11.26
C THR A 711 9.45 5.96 11.99
N ARG A 712 9.89 4.74 12.30
CA ARG A 712 9.17 3.83 13.23
C ARG A 712 9.44 4.15 14.70
N ALA A 713 10.56 4.81 15.00
CA ALA A 713 10.95 5.19 16.35
C ALA A 713 10.08 6.34 16.88
N ARG A 714 9.71 6.29 18.16
CA ARG A 714 9.09 7.44 18.83
C ARG A 714 10.12 8.22 19.62
N LYS A 715 10.85 7.57 20.53
CA LYS A 715 11.72 8.22 21.52
C LYS A 715 13.19 7.85 21.40
N HIS A 716 13.50 6.66 20.90
CA HIS A 716 14.86 6.15 20.73
C HIS A 716 15.03 5.46 19.38
N CYS A 717 16.05 5.84 18.62
CA CYS A 717 16.45 5.21 17.38
C CYS A 717 17.93 4.83 17.45
N CYS A 718 18.22 3.54 17.46
CA CYS A 718 19.58 3.01 17.37
C CYS A 718 19.86 2.50 15.95
N LEU A 719 20.94 2.98 15.34
CA LEU A 719 21.44 2.52 14.05
C LEU A 719 22.73 1.74 14.27
N ILE A 720 22.73 0.45 13.91
CA ILE A 720 23.90 -0.42 13.90
C ILE A 720 24.29 -0.63 12.45
N ILE A 721 25.46 -0.12 12.07
CA ILE A 721 25.90 -0.05 10.67
C ILE A 721 27.43 -0.05 10.57
N ASP A 722 27.95 -0.59 9.48
CA ASP A 722 29.35 -0.41 9.09
C ASP A 722 29.52 0.92 8.33
N SER A 723 30.16 1.90 8.98
CA SER A 723 30.36 3.21 8.36
C SER A 723 31.30 3.15 7.13
N ASP A 724 32.27 2.25 7.08
CA ASP A 724 33.17 2.10 5.92
C ASP A 724 32.41 1.58 4.69
N THR A 725 31.51 0.61 4.89
CA THR A 725 30.68 0.08 3.81
C THR A 725 29.60 1.07 3.36
N SER A 726 28.96 1.76 4.30
CA SER A 726 27.80 2.63 4.01
C SER A 726 28.14 3.99 3.41
N ARG A 727 29.35 4.52 3.65
CA ARG A 727 29.83 5.79 3.08
C ARG A 727 29.92 5.78 1.54
N SER A 728 29.84 4.63 0.89
CA SER A 728 29.78 4.52 -0.57
C SER A 728 28.46 5.04 -1.17
N ASP A 729 27.39 5.08 -0.36
CA ASP A 729 26.09 5.61 -0.73
C ASP A 729 25.86 6.99 -0.09
N THR A 730 25.53 7.99 -0.89
CA THR A 730 25.40 9.38 -0.42
C THR A 730 24.26 9.55 0.59
N PHE A 731 23.16 8.81 0.44
CA PHE A 731 22.03 8.92 1.34
C PHE A 731 22.35 8.33 2.71
N LEU A 732 23.00 7.16 2.74
CA LEU A 732 23.44 6.52 3.98
C LEU A 732 24.57 7.31 4.66
N ALA A 733 25.52 7.86 3.90
CA ALA A 733 26.57 8.73 4.43
C ALA A 733 25.98 9.92 5.20
N ASN A 734 24.97 10.59 4.62
CA ASN A 734 24.28 11.71 5.28
C ASN A 734 23.53 11.27 6.55
N LEU A 735 22.96 10.05 6.56
CA LEU A 735 22.32 9.49 7.75
C LEU A 735 23.33 9.22 8.87
N VAL A 736 24.47 8.62 8.55
CA VAL A 736 25.55 8.36 9.51
C VAL A 736 26.09 9.68 10.07
N GLU A 737 26.40 10.65 9.22
CA GLU A 737 26.88 11.98 9.65
C GLU A 737 25.85 12.70 10.54
N TYR A 738 24.56 12.56 10.25
CA TYR A 738 23.51 13.12 11.08
C TYR A 738 23.49 12.49 12.48
N PHE A 739 23.60 11.17 12.58
CA PHE A 739 23.69 10.48 13.87
C PHE A 739 24.98 10.83 14.62
N GLU A 740 26.11 10.96 13.93
CA GLU A 740 27.40 11.38 14.52
C GLU A 740 27.33 12.80 15.11
N SER A 741 26.53 13.69 14.51
CA SER A 741 26.44 15.10 14.92
C SER A 741 25.34 15.41 15.93
N HIS A 742 24.27 14.60 15.99
CA HIS A 742 23.09 14.86 16.82
C HIS A 742 22.80 13.77 17.86
N GLY A 743 23.50 12.65 17.82
CA GLY A 743 23.33 11.51 18.72
C GLY A 743 24.61 11.09 19.43
N ASP A 744 24.50 10.00 20.19
CA ASP A 744 25.66 9.35 20.80
C ASP A 744 26.25 8.34 19.81
N VAL A 745 27.58 8.19 19.84
CA VAL A 745 28.31 7.26 18.98
C VAL A 745 29.11 6.30 19.84
N ALA A 746 29.01 5.01 19.55
CA ALA A 746 29.77 3.95 20.20
C ALA A 746 30.35 2.97 19.18
N SER A 747 31.45 2.30 19.55
CA SER A 747 31.98 1.19 18.74
C SER A 747 31.24 -0.11 19.09
N ALA A 748 30.98 -0.95 18.08
CA ALA A 748 30.40 -2.28 18.30
C ALA A 748 31.26 -3.16 19.23
N ALA A 749 32.57 -2.91 19.34
CA ALA A 749 33.46 -3.58 20.28
C ALA A 749 33.06 -3.38 21.76
N GLU A 750 32.33 -2.32 22.10
CA GLU A 750 31.81 -2.07 23.45
C GLU A 750 30.60 -2.94 23.82
N TYR A 751 30.05 -3.67 22.84
CA TYR A 751 28.86 -4.51 22.96
C TYR A 751 29.13 -5.99 22.64
N ALA A 752 30.31 -6.32 22.10
CA ALA A 752 30.72 -7.69 21.81
C ALA A 752 31.30 -8.37 23.06
N HIS A 753 30.60 -9.36 23.62
CA HIS A 753 31.03 -10.15 24.79
C HIS A 753 30.80 -11.65 24.62
#